data_AF-A0A8X6P2D9-F1
#
_entry.id   AF-A0A8X6P2D9-F1
#
_cell.length_a   1.000
_cell.length_b   1.000
_cell.length_c   1.000
_cell.angle_alpha   90.00
_cell.angle_beta   90.00
_cell.angle_gamma   90.00
#
_symmetry.space_group_name_H-M   'P 1'
#
loop_
_entity.id
_entity.type
_entity.pdbx_description
1 polymer ?
#
loop_
_entity_poly.entity_id
_entity_poly.type
_entity_poly.pdbx_seq_one_letter_code
_entity_poly.pdbx_strand_id
1 'polypeptide(L)'
;MFSLKVIASSNEFENRGSGWEFQEVLKHELKTAVYKPLAAASYITLPPKLRTKKAILNIQNEDQQCFLWCVLAHLHPTQVNANRVSTYLKFQNELCTKNLTFPTPLNQIELFEEKNEISINVFGFENEIFPLRITTKNFDTHVNLLLISNKEKRHYCLIRNLNRLLSDLTQHKSESFYCNYCLHRFAKKSNLDAHTIDCRKHKEQKIKMPENKWLEFENFNFNIPVPYTIYADFESLIVKINSCAPDPARSYTVPIADHILCGYAYTVIGPDGNFKKPPVVYRGENAVDHFLENLIKEEEEILNILKNVKPMLFSDENKLDFKNATICHICEKPLLGDRVRDHDHLTGAYRGAAHNICNINYTLAKHIPVIIHNLRGYDSHLIMQSVGKIKNKNITCIPSNSEKYISFSIGSLRFLDSLQFLNASLEKLVSNLEKTQLKLTSDFFKDKTDLMVHKGIYPYEYMDNFQKFSERHLPPKETFFSSLINESINDDEYAHCINVWETFNLKNLGEYHDLYVTSDVILLADVFQNFRQLCLNFYKLDPCHCYTAPGLAWQACLYMSRVKLELFTDLDMHLFIERGIRGGISMISHRFSSANNKYLESYDEVKPSKYILYLDANNLYGWAMSQFLPTHGFEWIKEPVNFMEISDESDIGFILEVDLDYPENLHDLHNDYPLAPETLNVTNDMLSPYCKEIAEKNNLNINSCTKLVPNLMSKKRYIVHYRNLKQYVSLGLKVAKIHKILKFHQRPWLKKYIDFNTEKRKKAQSLFEKDLFKLLNNAVFGKTMENLRKRTVIDLVQDQKKAKKLVASPAFHNFRIITTDLVSIERKKSLAFIK
;
A
#
# COMPACT_ATOMS: atom_id res chain seq x y z
N MET A 1 -8.51 32.26 -11.69
CA MET A 1 -7.52 31.22 -11.31
C MET A 1 -8.12 29.81 -11.39
N PHE A 2 -9.34 29.58 -10.89
CA PHE A 2 -10.04 28.30 -11.02
C PHE A 2 -10.45 27.98 -12.48
N SER A 3 -11.06 28.93 -13.18
CA SER A 3 -11.37 28.83 -14.62
C SER A 3 -10.14 28.47 -15.46
N LEU A 4 -9.01 29.13 -15.21
CA LEU A 4 -7.72 28.85 -15.88
C LEU A 4 -7.21 27.42 -15.64
N LYS A 5 -7.45 26.82 -14.47
CA LYS A 5 -7.04 25.44 -14.20
C LYS A 5 -7.96 24.42 -14.86
N VAL A 6 -9.26 24.68 -14.93
CA VAL A 6 -10.21 23.84 -15.67
C VAL A 6 -9.86 23.90 -17.16
N ILE A 7 -9.61 25.09 -17.71
CA ILE A 7 -9.17 25.28 -19.09
C ILE A 7 -7.79 24.62 -19.33
N ALA A 8 -6.83 24.75 -18.41
CA ALA A 8 -5.52 24.10 -18.56
C ALA A 8 -5.60 22.57 -18.47
N SER A 9 -6.42 22.03 -17.56
CA SER A 9 -6.62 20.58 -17.43
C SER A 9 -7.43 20.01 -18.59
N SER A 10 -8.37 20.79 -19.13
CA SER A 10 -9.10 20.53 -20.38
C SER A 10 -8.12 20.44 -21.54
N ASN A 11 -7.33 21.51 -21.76
CA ASN A 11 -6.30 21.53 -22.79
C ASN A 11 -5.28 20.40 -22.60
N GLU A 12 -4.90 20.05 -21.38
CA GLU A 12 -4.00 18.92 -21.11
C GLU A 12 -4.64 17.56 -21.44
N PHE A 13 -5.94 17.40 -21.21
CA PHE A 13 -6.71 16.20 -21.52
C PHE A 13 -6.89 16.03 -23.04
N GLU A 14 -7.11 17.12 -23.76
CA GLU A 14 -7.19 17.18 -25.23
C GLU A 14 -5.82 16.90 -25.89
N ASN A 15 -4.74 17.49 -25.37
CA ASN A 15 -3.40 17.43 -25.97
C ASN A 15 -2.61 16.14 -25.69
N ARG A 16 -3.17 15.18 -24.95
CA ARG A 16 -2.52 13.88 -24.65
C ARG A 16 -3.03 12.72 -25.53
N GLY A 17 -3.54 13.02 -26.71
CA GLY A 17 -3.79 12.02 -27.77
C GLY A 17 -4.99 11.11 -27.50
N SER A 18 -5.92 11.53 -26.64
CA SER A 18 -7.21 10.84 -26.47
C SER A 18 -8.08 11.00 -27.72
N GLY A 19 -7.93 12.10 -28.46
CA GLY A 19 -8.80 12.50 -29.58
C GLY A 19 -10.11 13.14 -29.12
N TRP A 20 -10.19 13.59 -27.86
CA TRP A 20 -11.41 14.12 -27.24
C TRP A 20 -11.30 15.65 -27.14
N GLU A 21 -12.40 16.34 -27.45
CA GLU A 21 -12.54 17.81 -27.34
C GLU A 21 -13.46 18.14 -26.14
N PHE A 22 -13.04 19.05 -25.28
CA PHE A 22 -13.79 19.48 -24.12
C PHE A 22 -14.80 20.56 -24.52
N GLN A 23 -16.08 20.27 -24.33
CA GLN A 23 -17.12 21.19 -24.77
C GLN A 23 -17.71 22.07 -23.66
N GLU A 24 -18.25 21.48 -22.58
CA GLU A 24 -18.90 22.23 -21.52
C GLU A 24 -18.87 21.53 -20.15
N VAL A 25 -19.06 22.31 -19.07
CA VAL A 25 -19.16 21.81 -17.69
C VAL A 25 -20.63 21.75 -17.28
N LEU A 26 -21.21 20.54 -17.24
CA LEU A 26 -22.63 20.32 -16.91
C LEU A 26 -22.98 20.59 -15.44
N LYS A 27 -22.09 20.25 -14.51
CA LYS A 27 -22.27 20.43 -13.07
C LYS A 27 -20.93 20.68 -12.41
N HIS A 28 -20.90 21.64 -11.50
CA HIS A 28 -19.71 21.95 -10.72
C HIS A 28 -20.06 21.95 -9.22
N GLU A 29 -19.49 20.99 -8.48
CA GLU A 29 -19.67 20.91 -7.03
C GLU A 29 -18.41 21.41 -6.32
N LEU A 30 -18.50 22.57 -5.68
CA LEU A 30 -17.41 23.11 -4.88
C LEU A 30 -17.57 22.71 -3.41
N LYS A 31 -16.90 21.62 -3.00
CA LYS A 31 -16.83 21.24 -1.59
C LYS A 31 -15.79 22.11 -0.89
N THR A 32 -16.27 23.10 -0.16
CA THR A 32 -15.40 23.92 0.69
C THR A 32 -15.42 23.36 2.11
N ALA A 33 -14.25 23.05 2.65
CA ALA A 33 -14.09 23.10 4.09
C ALA A 33 -13.86 24.57 4.40
N VAL A 34 -14.49 25.08 5.45
CA VAL A 34 -14.01 26.33 6.04
C VAL A 34 -12.66 26.00 6.65
N TYR A 35 -11.63 26.05 5.81
CA TYR A 35 -10.28 26.26 6.23
C TYR A 35 -10.28 27.66 6.82
N LYS A 36 -10.67 27.75 8.09
CA LYS A 36 -10.21 28.83 8.92
C LYS A 36 -8.75 28.44 9.15
N PRO A 37 -7.76 28.99 8.40
CA PRO A 37 -6.43 29.02 9.00
C PRO A 37 -6.70 29.63 10.36
N LEU A 38 -6.48 28.83 11.40
CA LEU A 38 -6.65 29.26 12.77
C LEU A 38 -6.04 30.67 12.83
N ALA A 39 -6.88 31.70 13.04
CA ALA A 39 -6.62 33.07 12.63
C ALA A 39 -5.16 33.46 12.88
N ALA A 40 -4.35 33.54 11.82
CA ALA A 40 -2.95 33.90 11.97
C ALA A 40 -2.86 35.43 11.93
N ALA A 41 -2.79 36.04 13.12
CA ALA A 41 -2.64 37.49 13.25
C ALA A 41 -1.86 37.92 14.49
N SER A 42 -1.44 37.01 15.36
CA SER A 42 -0.74 37.45 16.56
C SER A 42 0.14 36.36 17.15
N TYR A 43 1.16 36.82 17.85
CA TYR A 43 2.09 36.04 18.64
C TYR A 43 1.44 34.81 19.30
N ILE A 44 2.05 33.65 19.05
CA ILE A 44 1.75 32.41 19.78
C ILE A 44 2.95 32.07 20.63
N THR A 45 2.74 31.85 21.91
CA THR A 45 3.81 31.44 22.80
C THR A 45 4.36 30.07 22.39
N LEU A 46 5.68 29.97 22.23
CA LEU A 46 6.34 28.70 21.91
C LEU A 46 6.02 27.62 22.96
N PRO A 47 5.70 26.39 22.52
CA PRO A 47 5.62 25.21 23.38
C PRO A 47 6.88 25.07 24.27
N PRO A 48 6.74 24.61 25.53
CA PRO A 48 7.88 24.49 26.45
C PRO A 48 9.07 23.70 25.87
N LYS A 49 8.77 22.61 25.14
CA LYS A 49 9.75 21.75 24.46
C LYS A 49 10.60 22.50 23.43
N LEU A 50 10.04 23.51 22.77
CA LEU A 50 10.75 24.32 21.77
C LEU A 50 11.45 25.53 22.38
N ARG A 51 10.84 26.15 23.40
CA ARG A 51 11.39 27.33 24.08
C ARG A 51 12.73 27.05 24.76
N THR A 52 12.84 25.89 25.40
CA THR A 52 14.07 25.44 26.09
C THR A 52 15.27 25.30 25.14
N LYS A 53 15.03 24.98 23.85
CA LYS A 53 16.09 24.86 22.85
C LYS A 53 16.77 26.20 22.53
N LYS A 54 16.13 27.35 22.76
CA LYS A 54 16.63 28.70 22.40
C LYS A 54 17.15 28.80 20.95
N ALA A 55 16.49 28.07 20.04
CA ALA A 55 16.87 27.96 18.62
C ALA A 55 15.96 28.76 17.67
N ILE A 56 14.84 29.23 18.20
CA ILE A 56 13.77 29.91 17.47
C ILE A 56 13.68 31.35 17.97
N LEU A 57 13.59 32.30 17.05
CA LEU A 57 13.15 33.66 17.32
C LEU A 57 11.65 33.75 17.08
N ASN A 58 10.91 34.02 18.15
CA ASN A 58 9.47 34.18 18.13
C ASN A 58 9.13 35.67 18.20
N ILE A 59 8.76 36.27 17.05
CA ILE A 59 8.51 37.71 16.96
C ILE A 59 7.12 38.01 17.49
N GLN A 60 7.05 38.94 18.44
CA GLN A 60 5.81 39.40 19.06
C GLN A 60 5.14 40.42 18.14
N ASN A 61 4.26 39.94 17.27
CA ASN A 61 3.47 40.76 16.38
C ASN A 61 1.98 40.73 16.76
N GLU A 62 1.28 41.83 16.47
CA GLU A 62 -0.17 41.97 16.62
C GLU A 62 -0.91 41.98 15.26
N ASP A 63 -0.14 41.96 14.17
CA ASP A 63 -0.62 41.99 12.78
C ASP A 63 -0.56 40.61 12.09
N GLN A 64 -0.99 40.54 10.82
CA GLN A 64 -0.98 39.29 10.05
C GLN A 64 0.35 39.00 9.33
N GLN A 65 1.40 39.77 9.62
CA GLN A 65 2.65 39.78 8.84
C GLN A 65 3.80 38.98 9.47
N CYS A 66 3.52 38.06 10.41
CA CYS A 66 4.56 37.24 11.05
C CYS A 66 5.53 36.55 10.07
N PHE A 67 5.06 36.15 8.89
CA PHE A 67 5.92 35.64 7.81
C PHE A 67 6.98 36.66 7.37
N LEU A 68 6.55 37.87 6.99
CA LEU A 68 7.43 38.95 6.55
C LEU A 68 8.41 39.33 7.65
N TRP A 69 7.92 39.48 8.88
CA TRP A 69 8.78 39.81 10.02
C TRP A 69 9.86 38.76 10.27
N CYS A 70 9.55 37.47 10.09
CA CYS A 70 10.55 36.41 10.23
C CYS A 70 11.63 36.48 9.14
N VAL A 71 11.25 36.79 7.90
CA VAL A 71 12.21 36.94 6.79
C VAL A 71 13.10 38.17 7.03
N LEU A 72 12.52 39.32 7.37
CA LEU A 72 13.28 40.54 7.71
C LEU A 72 14.22 40.33 8.91
N ALA A 73 13.78 39.61 9.94
CA ALA A 73 14.61 39.30 11.08
C ALA A 73 15.78 38.33 10.78
N HIS A 74 15.68 37.57 9.70
CA HIS A 74 16.78 36.76 9.19
C HIS A 74 17.79 37.63 8.43
N LEU A 75 17.31 38.54 7.58
CA LEU A 75 18.15 39.45 6.80
C LEU A 75 18.87 40.49 7.67
N HIS A 76 18.21 40.95 8.74
CA HIS A 76 18.69 42.00 9.64
C HIS A 76 18.81 41.49 11.09
N PRO A 77 19.71 40.53 11.38
CA PRO A 77 19.81 39.92 12.69
C PRO A 77 20.25 40.95 13.75
N THR A 78 19.47 41.07 14.83
CA THR A 78 19.80 41.89 16.01
C THR A 78 19.82 41.07 17.29
N GLN A 79 20.62 41.50 18.26
CA GLN A 79 20.64 40.93 19.62
C GLN A 79 19.71 41.67 20.59
N VAL A 80 19.53 42.98 20.42
CA VAL A 80 18.73 43.82 21.31
C VAL A 80 17.29 43.87 20.82
N ASN A 81 16.34 43.54 21.70
CA ASN A 81 14.89 43.57 21.41
C ASN A 81 14.48 42.80 20.14
N ALA A 82 15.22 41.76 19.78
CA ALA A 82 15.06 41.05 18.51
C ALA A 82 13.68 40.39 18.30
N ASN A 83 12.91 40.23 19.37
CA ASN A 83 11.56 39.70 19.33
C ASN A 83 10.49 40.78 19.06
N ARG A 84 10.84 42.07 18.94
CA ARG A 84 9.88 43.17 18.73
C ARG A 84 9.78 43.55 17.25
N VAL A 85 8.56 43.79 16.76
CA VAL A 85 8.32 44.25 15.37
C VAL A 85 8.96 45.60 15.09
N SER A 86 8.95 46.52 16.07
CA SER A 86 9.50 47.88 15.91
C SER A 86 10.96 47.91 15.47
N THR A 87 11.73 46.86 15.77
CA THR A 87 13.13 46.73 15.36
C THR A 87 13.29 46.57 13.84
N TYR A 88 12.32 45.96 13.17
CA TYR A 88 12.38 45.61 11.75
C TYR A 88 11.51 46.51 10.87
N LEU A 89 10.70 47.40 11.47
CA LEU A 89 9.75 48.27 10.77
C LEU A 89 10.41 49.12 9.67
N LYS A 90 11.64 49.59 9.94
CA LYS A 90 12.46 50.38 8.99
C LYS A 90 12.81 49.63 7.69
N PHE A 91 12.77 48.30 7.70
CA PHE A 91 13.11 47.44 6.56
C PHE A 91 11.88 46.88 5.85
N GLN A 92 10.66 47.26 6.25
CA GLN A 92 9.41 46.68 5.75
C GLN A 92 9.26 46.78 4.23
N ASN A 93 9.83 47.81 3.61
CA ASN A 93 9.73 48.08 2.18
C ASN A 93 10.85 47.44 1.33
N GLU A 94 11.81 46.72 1.94
CA GLU A 94 12.91 46.11 1.20
C GLU A 94 12.48 44.87 0.39
N LEU A 95 11.43 44.19 0.81
CA LEU A 95 10.95 42.95 0.20
C LEU A 95 9.70 43.19 -0.65
N CYS A 96 9.69 42.61 -1.85
CA CYS A 96 8.55 42.64 -2.75
C CYS A 96 7.44 41.71 -2.25
N THR A 97 6.38 42.30 -1.70
CA THR A 97 5.17 41.60 -1.24
C THR A 97 3.99 41.71 -2.20
N LYS A 98 4.21 42.21 -3.43
CA LYS A 98 3.14 42.34 -4.45
C LYS A 98 2.49 40.99 -4.72
N ASN A 99 1.16 40.93 -4.65
CA ASN A 99 0.33 39.72 -4.81
C ASN A 99 0.48 38.67 -3.69
N LEU A 100 1.11 39.03 -2.57
CA LEU A 100 1.12 38.20 -1.36
C LEU A 100 -0.10 38.52 -0.50
N THR A 101 -0.77 37.49 0.00
CA THR A 101 -1.81 37.66 1.03
C THR A 101 -1.19 37.52 2.41
N PHE A 102 -1.69 38.28 3.38
CA PHE A 102 -1.35 38.11 4.79
C PHE A 102 -2.60 37.62 5.53
N PRO A 103 -2.48 36.59 6.38
CA PRO A 103 -1.29 35.78 6.65
C PRO A 103 -0.87 34.91 5.45
N THR A 104 0.43 34.81 5.19
CA THR A 104 0.97 34.16 3.97
C THR A 104 0.75 32.65 3.97
N PRO A 105 -0.04 32.10 3.01
CA PRO A 105 -0.26 30.67 2.88
C PRO A 105 0.95 29.99 2.21
N LEU A 106 1.16 28.70 2.51
CA LEU A 106 2.33 27.94 2.04
C LEU A 106 2.48 27.92 0.50
N ASN A 107 1.36 27.94 -0.23
CA ASN A 107 1.35 27.91 -1.70
C ASN A 107 1.76 29.26 -2.33
N GLN A 108 1.72 30.37 -1.60
CA GLN A 108 2.18 31.68 -2.09
C GLN A 108 3.65 31.94 -1.79
N ILE A 109 4.31 31.10 -0.98
CA ILE A 109 5.73 31.29 -0.64
C ILE A 109 6.60 31.17 -1.89
N GLU A 110 6.29 30.29 -2.84
CA GLU A 110 7.07 30.15 -4.08
C GLU A 110 7.10 31.46 -4.90
N LEU A 111 5.97 32.17 -4.97
CA LEU A 111 5.91 33.49 -5.60
C LEU A 111 6.77 34.53 -4.88
N PHE A 112 6.90 34.42 -3.57
CA PHE A 112 7.75 35.29 -2.77
C PHE A 112 9.25 34.97 -3.00
N GLU A 113 9.61 33.69 -3.06
CA GLU A 113 10.98 33.24 -3.29
C GLU A 113 11.52 33.73 -4.64
N GLU A 114 10.73 33.62 -5.70
CA GLU A 114 11.13 34.03 -7.05
C GLU A 114 11.30 35.55 -7.17
N LYS A 115 10.44 36.34 -6.50
CA LYS A 115 10.50 37.81 -6.59
C LYS A 115 11.61 38.44 -5.77
N ASN A 116 12.07 37.76 -4.73
CA ASN A 116 13.05 38.30 -3.78
C ASN A 116 14.38 37.54 -3.81
N GLU A 117 14.50 36.47 -4.60
CA GLU A 117 15.69 35.61 -4.67
C GLU A 117 16.10 35.06 -3.28
N ILE A 118 15.10 34.61 -2.51
CA ILE A 118 15.28 34.03 -1.17
C ILE A 118 14.72 32.60 -1.18
N SER A 119 15.47 31.64 -0.66
CA SER A 119 15.04 30.25 -0.50
C SER A 119 14.39 30.06 0.88
N ILE A 120 13.18 29.52 0.97
CA ILE A 120 12.42 29.40 2.23
C ILE A 120 11.99 27.96 2.50
N ASN A 121 12.45 27.41 3.62
CA ASN A 121 11.88 26.18 4.17
C ASN A 121 10.86 26.49 5.26
N VAL A 122 9.79 25.72 5.30
CA VAL A 122 8.80 25.77 6.37
C VAL A 122 8.68 24.39 7.02
N PHE A 123 8.87 24.35 8.33
CA PHE A 123 8.69 23.19 9.17
C PHE A 123 7.43 23.34 10.03
N GLY A 124 6.74 22.24 10.30
CA GLY A 124 5.60 22.16 11.20
C GLY A 124 5.99 21.59 12.56
N PHE A 125 5.17 21.85 13.58
CA PHE A 125 5.31 21.23 14.90
C PHE A 125 3.96 20.73 15.42
N GLU A 126 3.89 19.44 15.74
CA GLU A 126 2.80 18.86 16.51
C GLU A 126 3.35 18.25 17.81
N ASN A 127 3.93 17.03 17.74
CA ASN A 127 4.70 16.40 18.83
C ASN A 127 6.22 16.45 18.57
N GLU A 128 6.54 16.48 17.28
CA GLU A 128 7.88 16.54 16.72
C GLU A 128 7.88 17.52 15.54
N ILE A 129 9.06 17.96 15.14
CA ILE A 129 9.26 18.82 13.98
C ILE A 129 9.25 17.95 12.72
N PHE A 130 8.56 18.42 11.68
CA PHE A 130 8.49 17.76 10.37
C PHE A 130 8.49 18.80 9.23
N PRO A 131 9.00 18.45 8.04
CA PRO A 131 8.97 19.37 6.89
C PRO A 131 7.53 19.55 6.38
N LEU A 132 7.12 20.79 6.13
CA LEU A 132 5.83 21.14 5.49
C LEU A 132 6.01 21.53 4.03
N ARG A 133 7.08 22.29 3.79
CA ARG A 133 7.51 22.79 2.49
C ARG A 133 9.02 22.95 2.55
N ILE A 134 9.74 22.27 1.68
CA ILE A 134 11.16 22.48 1.45
C ILE A 134 11.30 23.07 0.05
N THR A 135 12.01 24.17 -0.07
CA THR A 135 12.18 24.83 -1.37
C THR A 135 13.04 23.99 -2.32
N THR A 136 12.70 24.03 -3.60
CA THR A 136 13.48 23.46 -4.69
C THR A 136 14.48 24.47 -5.27
N LYS A 137 14.31 25.77 -4.94
CA LYS A 137 15.21 26.84 -5.35
C LYS A 137 16.47 26.81 -4.46
N ASN A 138 17.58 27.30 -4.99
CA ASN A 138 18.86 27.37 -4.27
C ASN A 138 19.49 28.75 -4.49
N PHE A 139 18.86 29.76 -3.92
CA PHE A 139 19.41 31.11 -3.81
C PHE A 139 20.39 31.21 -2.62
N ASP A 140 21.28 32.20 -2.66
CA ASP A 140 22.32 32.42 -1.64
C ASP A 140 21.74 32.65 -0.23
N THR A 141 20.59 33.32 -0.15
CA THR A 141 19.90 33.54 1.12
C THR A 141 18.90 32.43 1.38
N HIS A 142 19.06 31.73 2.51
CA HIS A 142 18.21 30.60 2.88
C HIS A 142 17.59 30.76 4.27
N VAL A 143 16.27 30.89 4.32
CA VAL A 143 15.48 31.12 5.54
C VAL A 143 14.76 29.84 5.95
N ASN A 144 14.91 29.44 7.21
CA ASN A 144 14.16 28.36 7.81
C ASN A 144 13.09 28.91 8.75
N LEU A 145 11.83 28.58 8.51
CA LEU A 145 10.68 29.02 9.30
C LEU A 145 10.02 27.83 10.00
N LEU A 146 9.49 28.08 11.20
CA LEU A 146 8.64 27.14 11.92
C LEU A 146 7.21 27.68 11.92
N LEU A 147 6.27 26.89 11.42
CA LEU A 147 4.85 27.16 11.53
C LEU A 147 4.30 26.43 12.75
N ILE A 148 3.99 27.18 13.80
CA ILE A 148 3.29 26.65 14.98
C ILE A 148 1.81 26.97 14.91
N SER A 149 1.01 26.12 15.53
CA SER A 149 -0.43 26.32 15.69
C SER A 149 -0.83 26.09 17.14
N ASN A 150 -1.62 27.00 17.73
CA ASN A 150 -2.45 26.67 18.88
C ASN A 150 -3.88 26.39 18.38
N LYS A 151 -4.84 26.04 19.25
CA LYS A 151 -6.23 25.69 18.83
C LYS A 151 -6.95 26.80 18.04
N GLU A 152 -6.43 28.02 18.01
CA GLU A 152 -7.11 29.22 17.51
C GLU A 152 -6.31 30.05 16.50
N LYS A 153 -4.97 29.97 16.50
CA LYS A 153 -4.05 30.78 15.70
C LYS A 153 -2.92 29.94 15.08
N ARG A 154 -2.36 30.40 13.95
CA ARG A 154 -1.05 29.97 13.44
C ARG A 154 -0.05 31.12 13.45
N HIS A 155 1.22 30.82 13.61
CA HIS A 155 2.27 31.83 13.69
C HIS A 155 3.57 31.29 13.09
N TYR A 156 4.19 32.08 12.21
CA TYR A 156 5.53 31.80 11.73
C TYR A 156 6.54 32.29 12.76
N CYS A 157 7.50 31.44 13.09
CA CYS A 157 8.67 31.80 13.87
C CYS A 157 9.92 31.60 13.01
N LEU A 158 10.95 32.42 13.22
CA LEU A 158 12.23 32.26 12.54
C LEU A 158 13.06 31.19 13.25
N ILE A 159 13.49 30.16 12.52
CA ILE A 159 14.47 29.19 12.99
C ILE A 159 15.86 29.78 12.78
N ARG A 160 16.49 30.27 13.85
CA ARG A 160 17.86 30.82 13.80
C ARG A 160 18.91 29.72 13.70
N ASN A 161 18.65 28.57 14.29
CA ASN A 161 19.59 27.45 14.28
C ASN A 161 18.83 26.12 14.27
N LEU A 162 18.70 25.51 13.08
CA LEU A 162 17.99 24.23 12.92
C LEU A 162 18.66 23.09 13.70
N ASN A 163 19.99 23.05 13.73
CA ASN A 163 20.75 22.02 14.43
C ASN A 163 20.45 22.02 15.92
N ARG A 164 20.47 23.20 16.55
CA ARG A 164 20.11 23.39 17.96
C ARG A 164 18.65 23.05 18.23
N LEU A 165 17.76 23.36 17.30
CA LEU A 165 16.34 23.07 17.42
C LEU A 165 16.06 21.56 17.48
N LEU A 166 16.75 20.78 16.66
CA LEU A 166 16.57 19.33 16.55
C LEU A 166 17.47 18.52 17.50
N SER A 167 18.53 19.11 18.05
CA SER A 167 19.43 18.46 19.01
C SER A 167 18.68 18.04 20.26
N ASP A 168 18.94 16.84 20.78
CA ASP A 168 18.48 16.42 22.11
C ASP A 168 19.46 16.92 23.19
N LEU A 169 18.96 17.26 24.38
CA LEU A 169 19.76 17.77 25.51
C LEU A 169 20.62 16.65 26.16
N THR A 170 21.15 15.73 25.37
CA THR A 170 22.02 14.65 25.84
C THR A 170 23.44 15.17 26.07
N GLN A 171 24.15 14.60 27.06
CA GLN A 171 25.42 15.08 27.63
C GLN A 171 26.63 15.21 26.67
N HIS A 172 26.49 14.89 25.39
CA HIS A 172 27.57 14.97 24.41
C HIS A 172 27.63 16.35 23.72
N LYS A 173 28.71 17.09 23.98
CA LYS A 173 28.98 18.46 23.48
C LYS A 173 29.41 18.55 21.99
N SER A 174 29.29 17.49 21.19
CA SER A 174 29.69 17.53 19.78
C SER A 174 28.68 18.27 18.92
N GLU A 175 29.14 19.13 18.00
CA GLU A 175 28.28 19.74 16.99
C GLU A 175 27.58 18.66 16.15
N SER A 176 26.28 18.83 15.93
CA SER A 176 25.45 17.93 15.13
C SER A 176 24.81 18.70 13.98
N PHE A 177 24.78 18.11 12.79
CA PHE A 177 24.24 18.71 11.57
C PHE A 177 22.96 17.98 11.15
N TYR A 178 21.95 18.70 10.66
CA TYR A 178 20.68 18.11 10.25
C TYR A 178 20.35 18.42 8.79
N CYS A 179 19.78 17.44 8.09
CA CYS A 179 19.29 17.64 6.73
C CYS A 179 17.94 18.34 6.71
N ASN A 180 17.79 19.37 5.86
CA ASN A 180 16.53 20.10 5.71
C ASN A 180 15.38 19.24 5.15
N TYR A 181 15.70 18.22 4.35
CA TYR A 181 14.69 17.38 3.68
C TYR A 181 14.17 16.25 4.59
N CYS A 182 15.08 15.50 5.22
CA CYS A 182 14.72 14.32 6.00
C CYS A 182 14.83 14.49 7.53
N LEU A 183 15.38 15.61 7.99
CA LEU A 183 15.66 15.90 9.40
C LEU A 183 16.55 14.86 10.10
N HIS A 184 17.33 14.08 9.33
CA HIS A 184 18.29 13.13 9.88
C HIS A 184 19.53 13.85 10.43
N ARG A 185 20.10 13.30 11.51
CA ARG A 185 21.25 13.86 12.23
C ARG A 185 22.56 13.26 11.69
N PHE A 186 23.54 14.12 11.43
CA PHE A 186 24.89 13.78 11.02
C PHE A 186 25.91 14.35 12.01
N ALA A 187 27.01 13.62 12.23
CA ALA A 187 28.11 14.09 13.07
C ALA A 187 29.05 15.07 12.36
N LYS A 188 29.12 15.03 11.02
CA LYS A 188 30.01 15.87 10.20
C LYS A 188 29.24 16.54 9.07
N LYS A 189 29.60 17.79 8.75
CA LYS A 189 29.00 18.57 7.66
C LYS A 189 29.22 17.93 6.29
N SER A 190 30.41 17.37 6.04
CA SER A 190 30.72 16.65 4.80
C SER A 190 29.78 15.47 4.53
N ASN A 191 29.37 14.74 5.58
CA ASN A 191 28.42 13.62 5.45
C ASN A 191 27.03 14.14 5.09
N LEU A 192 26.59 15.24 5.71
CA LEU A 192 25.33 15.90 5.36
C LEU A 192 25.32 16.37 3.90
N ASP A 193 26.41 16.97 3.43
CA ASP A 193 26.49 17.48 2.05
C ASP A 193 26.44 16.32 1.04
N ALA A 194 27.16 15.23 1.30
CA ALA A 194 27.08 14.01 0.50
C ALA A 194 25.66 13.40 0.51
N HIS A 195 25.01 13.34 1.68
CA HIS A 195 23.65 12.86 1.84
C HIS A 195 22.62 13.68 1.07
N THR A 196 22.77 15.00 1.06
CA THR A 196 21.78 15.93 0.48
C THR A 196 21.62 15.75 -1.03
N ILE A 197 22.68 15.31 -1.73
CA ILE A 197 22.66 15.01 -3.17
C ILE A 197 21.59 13.98 -3.52
N ASP A 198 21.47 12.95 -2.69
CA ASP A 198 20.51 11.86 -2.88
C ASP A 198 19.19 12.15 -2.18
N CYS A 199 19.20 12.68 -0.96
CA CYS A 199 17.98 12.95 -0.19
C CYS A 199 17.01 13.92 -0.89
N ARG A 200 17.52 14.94 -1.60
CA ARG A 200 16.68 15.92 -2.32
C ARG A 200 15.85 15.34 -3.46
N LYS A 201 16.20 14.13 -3.94
CA LYS A 201 15.46 13.43 -5.01
C LYS A 201 14.14 12.83 -4.50
N HIS A 202 13.97 12.74 -3.19
CA HIS A 202 12.77 12.20 -2.56
C HIS A 202 11.86 13.32 -2.05
N LYS A 203 10.57 13.02 -1.87
CA LYS A 203 9.61 13.95 -1.22
C LYS A 203 10.05 14.28 0.20
N GLU A 204 9.80 15.52 0.61
CA GLU A 204 10.12 16.04 1.94
C GLU A 204 9.32 15.30 3.03
N GLN A 205 10.04 14.58 3.91
CA GLN A 205 9.43 13.85 5.02
C GLN A 205 10.50 13.51 6.05
N LYS A 206 10.16 13.56 7.34
CA LYS A 206 11.08 13.12 8.38
C LYS A 206 11.29 11.61 8.28
N ILE A 207 12.54 11.16 8.24
CA ILE A 207 12.88 9.74 8.18
C ILE A 207 13.17 9.24 9.60
N LYS A 208 12.58 8.11 9.97
CA LYS A 208 12.90 7.39 11.20
C LYS A 208 13.42 5.99 10.84
N MET A 209 14.67 5.75 11.20
CA MET A 209 15.34 4.44 11.09
C MET A 209 14.75 3.48 12.14
N PRO A 210 14.83 2.15 11.92
CA PRO A 210 14.35 1.17 12.88
C PRO A 210 15.10 1.27 14.22
N GLU A 211 14.36 1.21 15.33
CA GLU A 211 14.93 1.21 16.69
C GLU A 211 15.55 -0.15 17.03
N ASN A 212 14.86 -1.23 16.67
CA ASN A 212 15.39 -2.58 16.72
C ASN A 212 16.06 -2.89 15.38
N LYS A 213 17.36 -3.15 15.40
CA LYS A 213 18.12 -3.51 14.19
C LYS A 213 17.82 -4.92 13.70
N TRP A 214 17.18 -5.78 14.48
CA TRP A 214 16.92 -7.16 14.09
C TRP A 214 15.47 -7.36 13.69
N LEU A 215 15.27 -7.95 12.51
CA LEU A 215 14.00 -8.47 12.03
C LEU A 215 14.02 -10.00 12.11
N GLU A 216 13.08 -10.55 12.85
CA GLU A 216 12.80 -11.99 12.93
C GLU A 216 11.28 -12.22 13.04
N PHE A 217 10.85 -13.48 12.97
CA PHE A 217 9.45 -13.81 13.20
C PHE A 217 9.09 -13.66 14.68
N GLU A 218 8.16 -12.75 15.00
CA GLU A 218 7.71 -12.49 16.37
C GLU A 218 6.23 -12.82 16.60
N ASN A 219 5.42 -12.91 15.54
CA ASN A 219 3.97 -13.03 15.62
C ASN A 219 3.49 -14.49 15.80
N PHE A 220 4.00 -15.18 16.83
CA PHE A 220 3.64 -16.58 17.10
C PHE A 220 2.14 -16.77 17.34
N ASN A 221 1.41 -15.75 17.81
CA ASN A 221 -0.04 -15.80 17.95
C ASN A 221 -0.78 -16.08 16.61
N PHE A 222 -0.12 -15.90 15.46
CA PHE A 222 -0.71 -16.21 14.16
C PHE A 222 -0.87 -17.72 13.93
N ASN A 223 -0.20 -18.54 14.73
CA ASN A 223 -0.37 -19.99 14.75
C ASN A 223 -1.69 -20.42 15.38
N ILE A 224 -2.33 -19.54 16.17
CA ILE A 224 -3.66 -19.81 16.73
C ILE A 224 -4.71 -19.36 15.70
N PRO A 225 -5.60 -20.24 15.22
CA PRO A 225 -6.69 -19.83 14.35
C PRO A 225 -7.54 -18.74 15.00
N VAL A 226 -7.93 -17.73 14.22
CA VAL A 226 -8.90 -16.74 14.64
C VAL A 226 -10.24 -17.46 14.88
N PRO A 227 -10.80 -17.46 16.10
CA PRO A 227 -11.86 -18.40 16.46
C PRO A 227 -13.17 -18.22 15.70
N TYR A 228 -13.52 -16.99 15.38
CA TYR A 228 -14.77 -16.67 14.69
C TYR A 228 -14.47 -15.84 13.45
N THR A 229 -15.09 -16.21 12.33
CA THR A 229 -15.00 -15.50 11.07
C THR A 229 -16.39 -15.28 10.50
N ILE A 230 -16.65 -14.07 10.01
CA ILE A 230 -17.90 -13.70 9.37
C ILE A 230 -17.67 -13.61 7.87
N TYR A 231 -18.54 -14.22 7.09
CA TYR A 231 -18.57 -14.08 5.63
C TYR A 231 -19.83 -13.35 5.25
N ALA A 232 -19.73 -12.39 4.33
CA ALA A 232 -20.88 -11.61 3.92
C ALA A 232 -20.79 -11.26 2.44
N ASP A 233 -21.96 -11.00 1.87
CA ASP A 233 -22.11 -10.48 0.51
C ASP A 233 -23.33 -9.57 0.45
N PHE A 234 -23.30 -8.64 -0.49
CA PHE A 234 -24.37 -7.69 -0.73
C PHE A 234 -24.86 -7.80 -2.16
N GLU A 235 -26.15 -7.54 -2.32
CA GLU A 235 -26.76 -7.46 -3.63
C GLU A 235 -27.41 -6.10 -3.84
N SER A 236 -27.37 -5.64 -5.10
CA SER A 236 -27.74 -4.28 -5.47
C SER A 236 -28.83 -4.27 -6.54
N LEU A 237 -29.74 -3.32 -6.45
CA LEU A 237 -30.58 -2.94 -7.58
C LEU A 237 -29.78 -2.08 -8.55
N ILE A 238 -29.95 -2.33 -9.83
CA ILE A 238 -29.36 -1.54 -10.93
C ILE A 238 -30.43 -0.58 -11.45
N VAL A 239 -30.51 0.61 -10.85
CA VAL A 239 -31.48 1.63 -11.23
C VAL A 239 -30.95 2.40 -12.42
N LYS A 240 -31.51 2.19 -13.60
CA LYS A 240 -31.07 2.88 -14.82
C LYS A 240 -31.25 4.39 -14.68
N ILE A 241 -30.19 5.13 -14.99
CA ILE A 241 -30.23 6.59 -14.98
C ILE A 241 -30.59 7.05 -16.39
N ASN A 242 -31.62 7.88 -16.51
CA ASN A 242 -31.93 8.54 -17.78
C ASN A 242 -30.87 9.61 -18.06
N SER A 243 -29.80 9.20 -18.73
CA SER A 243 -28.75 10.08 -19.24
C SER A 243 -28.98 10.42 -20.72
N CYS A 244 -28.47 11.56 -21.16
CA CYS A 244 -28.45 11.93 -22.58
C CYS A 244 -27.77 10.84 -23.42
N ALA A 245 -28.24 10.58 -24.64
CA ALA A 245 -27.52 9.73 -25.59
C ALA A 245 -26.07 10.24 -25.76
N PRO A 246 -25.08 9.35 -26.02
CA PRO A 246 -23.70 9.75 -26.26
C PRO A 246 -23.66 10.65 -27.50
N ASP A 247 -23.70 11.95 -27.24
CA ASP A 247 -23.52 13.00 -28.21
C ASP A 247 -22.03 13.34 -28.18
N PRO A 248 -21.31 13.26 -29.31
CA PRO A 248 -19.91 13.70 -29.42
C PRO A 248 -19.70 15.14 -28.92
N ALA A 249 -20.79 15.90 -28.77
CA ALA A 249 -20.79 17.32 -28.49
C ALA A 249 -21.42 17.77 -27.15
N ARG A 250 -21.26 17.14 -25.97
CA ARG A 250 -22.28 16.35 -25.26
C ARG A 250 -21.66 15.75 -24.01
N SER A 251 -21.59 14.42 -23.96
CA SER A 251 -20.99 13.69 -22.86
C SER A 251 -20.54 12.32 -23.34
N TYR A 252 -19.29 11.96 -23.02
CA TYR A 252 -18.77 10.62 -23.25
C TYR A 252 -18.76 9.73 -22.00
N THR A 253 -19.01 10.30 -20.81
CA THR A 253 -19.25 9.51 -19.60
C THR A 253 -20.73 9.51 -19.34
N VAL A 254 -21.35 8.35 -19.56
CA VAL A 254 -22.77 8.15 -19.35
C VAL A 254 -22.91 7.37 -18.04
N PRO A 255 -23.38 7.97 -16.94
CA PRO A 255 -23.80 7.20 -15.76
C PRO A 255 -24.92 6.28 -16.22
N ILE A 256 -24.64 4.98 -16.33
CA ILE A 256 -25.58 4.01 -16.92
C ILE A 256 -26.63 3.60 -15.88
N ALA A 257 -26.19 3.38 -14.63
CA ALA A 257 -27.06 2.97 -13.54
C ALA A 257 -26.53 3.39 -12.17
N ASP A 258 -27.46 3.64 -11.24
CA ASP A 258 -27.21 3.78 -9.81
C ASP A 258 -27.36 2.42 -9.12
N HIS A 259 -26.38 2.05 -8.32
CA HIS A 259 -26.36 0.79 -7.57
C HIS A 259 -26.87 1.02 -6.15
N ILE A 260 -28.06 0.48 -5.83
CA ILE A 260 -28.69 0.61 -4.51
C ILE A 260 -28.65 -0.74 -3.80
N LEU A 261 -27.93 -0.82 -2.67
CA LEU A 261 -27.91 -2.05 -1.86
C LEU A 261 -29.32 -2.40 -1.40
N CYS A 262 -29.80 -3.56 -1.83
CA CYS A 262 -31.18 -4.00 -1.61
C CYS A 262 -31.28 -5.24 -0.73
N GLY A 263 -30.18 -5.97 -0.57
CA GLY A 263 -30.12 -7.10 0.34
C GLY A 263 -28.69 -7.52 0.67
N TYR A 264 -28.58 -8.38 1.68
CA TYR A 264 -27.33 -8.99 2.09
C TYR A 264 -27.59 -10.37 2.67
N ALA A 265 -26.55 -11.20 2.66
CA ALA A 265 -26.44 -12.32 3.58
C ALA A 265 -25.13 -12.26 4.36
N TYR A 266 -25.12 -12.85 5.55
CA TYR A 266 -23.88 -13.20 6.23
C TYR A 266 -24.01 -14.50 7.01
N THR A 267 -22.87 -15.16 7.19
CA THR A 267 -22.77 -16.32 8.07
C THR A 267 -21.59 -16.19 9.03
N VAL A 268 -21.73 -16.77 10.22
CA VAL A 268 -20.70 -16.76 11.26
C VAL A 268 -20.20 -18.18 11.44
N ILE A 269 -18.92 -18.40 11.15
CA ILE A 269 -18.25 -19.70 11.32
C ILE A 269 -17.52 -19.70 12.66
N GLY A 270 -17.77 -20.74 13.46
CA GLY A 270 -17.17 -20.95 14.77
C GLY A 270 -15.80 -21.64 14.72
N PRO A 271 -15.19 -21.86 15.90
CA PRO A 271 -13.86 -22.46 16.01
C PRO A 271 -13.80 -23.93 15.58
N ASP A 272 -14.94 -24.62 15.51
CA ASP A 272 -15.11 -25.98 15.01
C ASP A 272 -15.24 -26.06 13.47
N GLY A 273 -15.22 -24.91 12.80
CA GLY A 273 -15.39 -24.81 11.35
C GLY A 273 -16.83 -25.00 10.88
N ASN A 274 -17.81 -24.94 11.79
CA ASN A 274 -19.24 -25.03 11.47
C ASN A 274 -19.95 -23.69 11.68
N PHE A 275 -21.19 -23.61 11.21
CA PHE A 275 -22.07 -22.48 11.48
C PHE A 275 -22.29 -22.30 12.99
N LYS A 276 -21.99 -21.11 13.53
CA LYS A 276 -22.40 -20.71 14.90
C LYS A 276 -23.92 -20.68 15.01
N LYS A 277 -24.58 -20.22 13.95
CA LYS A 277 -26.03 -20.09 13.79
C LYS A 277 -26.40 -20.15 12.31
N PRO A 278 -27.66 -20.38 11.95
CA PRO A 278 -28.10 -20.32 10.54
C PRO A 278 -27.67 -19.00 9.86
N PRO A 279 -27.32 -19.02 8.56
CA PRO A 279 -27.06 -17.82 7.78
C PRO A 279 -28.19 -16.79 7.93
N VAL A 280 -27.81 -15.53 8.07
CA VAL A 280 -28.74 -14.41 8.18
C VAL A 280 -28.85 -13.77 6.82
N VAL A 281 -30.08 -13.63 6.33
CA VAL A 281 -30.40 -12.96 5.07
C VAL A 281 -31.39 -11.83 5.34
N TYR A 282 -31.24 -10.73 4.60
CA TYR A 282 -32.13 -9.59 4.70
C TYR A 282 -32.23 -8.88 3.36
N ARG A 283 -33.44 -8.43 3.02
CA ARG A 283 -33.70 -7.52 1.90
C ARG A 283 -34.54 -6.33 2.34
N GLY A 284 -34.18 -5.13 1.89
CA GLY A 284 -34.87 -3.88 2.21
C GLY A 284 -34.00 -2.65 1.94
N GLU A 285 -34.63 -1.47 1.91
CA GLU A 285 -33.96 -0.19 1.62
C GLU A 285 -32.86 0.20 2.62
N ASN A 286 -32.95 -0.29 3.85
CA ASN A 286 -31.98 -0.05 4.92
C ASN A 286 -30.97 -1.22 5.08
N ALA A 287 -30.71 -1.99 4.02
CA ALA A 287 -29.85 -3.18 4.06
C ALA A 287 -28.50 -2.94 4.76
N VAL A 288 -27.82 -1.84 4.46
CA VAL A 288 -26.49 -1.53 5.04
C VAL A 288 -26.56 -1.21 6.53
N ASP A 289 -27.55 -0.42 6.94
CA ASP A 289 -27.74 -0.05 8.35
C ASP A 289 -28.07 -1.31 9.17
N HIS A 290 -29.03 -2.11 8.67
CA HIS A 290 -29.43 -3.37 9.30
C HIS A 290 -28.28 -4.38 9.38
N PHE A 291 -27.45 -4.46 8.34
CA PHE A 291 -26.24 -5.28 8.35
C PHE A 291 -25.27 -4.89 9.46
N LEU A 292 -24.93 -3.60 9.54
CA LEU A 292 -23.98 -3.10 10.53
C LEU A 292 -24.50 -3.26 11.96
N GLU A 293 -25.79 -3.02 12.20
CA GLU A 293 -26.43 -3.28 13.50
C GLU A 293 -26.32 -4.74 13.92
N ASN A 294 -26.57 -5.66 12.99
CA ASN A 294 -26.45 -7.09 13.26
C ASN A 294 -24.99 -7.53 13.49
N LEU A 295 -24.03 -6.99 12.73
CA LEU A 295 -22.62 -7.25 12.97
C LEU A 295 -22.13 -6.74 14.33
N ILE A 296 -22.63 -5.60 14.81
CA ILE A 296 -22.30 -5.11 16.15
C ILE A 296 -22.82 -6.05 17.24
N LYS A 297 -24.03 -6.60 17.07
CA LYS A 297 -24.57 -7.63 17.99
C LYS A 297 -23.70 -8.89 17.97
N GLU A 298 -23.30 -9.36 16.78
CA GLU A 298 -22.37 -10.50 16.66
C GLU A 298 -21.02 -10.21 17.34
N GLU A 299 -20.48 -9.01 17.16
CA GLU A 299 -19.25 -8.58 17.82
C GLU A 299 -19.37 -8.69 19.35
N GLU A 300 -20.45 -8.17 19.93
CA GLU A 300 -20.67 -8.18 21.38
C GLU A 300 -20.82 -9.59 21.92
N GLU A 301 -21.60 -10.45 21.26
CA GLU A 301 -21.76 -11.85 21.63
C GLU A 301 -20.43 -12.61 21.57
N ILE A 302 -19.71 -12.49 20.45
CA ILE A 302 -18.43 -13.18 20.24
C ILE A 302 -17.40 -12.71 21.26
N LEU A 303 -17.28 -11.40 21.50
CA LEU A 303 -16.34 -10.87 22.49
C LEU A 303 -16.68 -11.32 23.92
N ASN A 304 -17.96 -11.48 24.26
CA ASN A 304 -18.36 -12.01 25.56
C ASN A 304 -17.96 -13.48 25.72
N ILE A 305 -18.05 -14.29 24.65
CA ILE A 305 -17.53 -15.67 24.65
C ILE A 305 -16.00 -15.66 24.81
N LEU A 306 -15.29 -14.85 24.04
CA LEU A 306 -13.82 -14.81 24.05
C LEU A 306 -13.21 -14.26 25.35
N LYS A 307 -13.96 -13.45 26.11
CA LYS A 307 -13.54 -12.97 27.45
C LYS A 307 -13.55 -14.09 28.50
N ASN A 308 -14.39 -15.10 28.32
CA ASN A 308 -14.54 -16.20 29.28
C ASN A 308 -13.50 -17.29 29.02
N VAL A 309 -12.31 -17.12 29.59
CA VAL A 309 -11.21 -18.10 29.50
C VAL A 309 -11.58 -19.35 30.30
N LYS A 310 -11.59 -20.51 29.64
CA LYS A 310 -11.84 -21.79 30.34
C LYS A 310 -10.64 -22.17 31.22
N PRO A 311 -10.88 -22.68 32.44
CA PRO A 311 -9.81 -23.19 33.29
C PRO A 311 -9.01 -24.30 32.62
N MET A 312 -7.71 -24.34 32.91
CA MET A 312 -6.80 -25.34 32.34
C MET A 312 -7.14 -26.77 32.80
N LEU A 313 -7.31 -27.66 31.85
CA LEU A 313 -7.42 -29.11 32.03
C LEU A 313 -6.01 -29.70 32.13
N PHE A 314 -5.62 -30.12 33.34
CA PHE A 314 -4.25 -30.52 33.65
C PHE A 314 -4.19 -31.93 34.26
N SER A 315 -4.19 -32.94 33.39
CA SER A 315 -4.06 -34.36 33.74
C SER A 315 -2.67 -34.70 34.29
N ASP A 316 -2.51 -35.90 34.85
CA ASP A 316 -1.21 -36.37 35.34
C ASP A 316 -0.19 -36.59 34.22
N GLU A 317 -0.65 -36.93 33.01
CA GLU A 317 0.19 -36.98 31.81
C GLU A 317 0.73 -35.59 31.45
N ASN A 318 -0.12 -34.56 31.48
CA ASN A 318 0.29 -33.16 31.23
C ASN A 318 1.29 -32.66 32.29
N LYS A 319 1.17 -33.13 33.54
CA LYS A 319 2.15 -32.82 34.60
C LYS A 319 3.51 -33.43 34.28
N LEU A 320 3.54 -34.66 33.76
CA LEU A 320 4.78 -35.34 33.39
C LEU A 320 5.43 -34.66 32.17
N ASP A 321 4.65 -34.34 31.14
CA ASP A 321 5.11 -33.59 29.97
C ASP A 321 5.73 -32.25 30.39
N PHE A 322 5.00 -31.44 31.17
CA PHE A 322 5.49 -30.17 31.67
C PHE A 322 6.79 -30.30 32.48
N LYS A 323 6.92 -31.35 33.31
CA LYS A 323 8.11 -31.59 34.13
C LYS A 323 9.33 -31.95 33.26
N ASN A 324 9.12 -32.73 32.21
CA ASN A 324 10.17 -33.20 31.31
C ASN A 324 10.50 -32.21 30.18
N ALA A 325 9.62 -31.23 29.94
CA ALA A 325 9.81 -30.25 28.88
C ALA A 325 11.06 -29.37 29.09
N THR A 326 11.92 -29.37 28.08
CA THR A 326 13.16 -28.58 27.99
C THR A 326 13.10 -27.49 26.92
N ILE A 327 12.14 -27.58 26.01
CA ILE A 327 11.95 -26.68 24.86
C ILE A 327 10.57 -26.02 24.97
N CYS A 328 10.50 -24.74 24.63
CA CYS A 328 9.25 -24.00 24.54
C CYS A 328 8.45 -24.45 23.31
N HIS A 329 7.21 -24.89 23.49
CA HIS A 329 6.39 -25.39 22.38
C HIS A 329 5.95 -24.27 21.40
N ILE A 330 6.06 -22.99 21.77
CA ILE A 330 5.65 -21.84 20.94
C ILE A 330 6.80 -21.38 20.03
N CYS A 331 7.94 -21.06 20.63
CA CYS A 331 9.08 -20.49 19.90
C CYS A 331 10.17 -21.50 19.56
N GLU A 332 10.03 -22.76 20.02
CA GLU A 332 10.95 -23.88 19.79
C GLU A 332 12.37 -23.64 20.34
N LYS A 333 12.55 -22.66 21.25
CA LYS A 333 13.83 -22.37 21.91
C LYS A 333 13.92 -23.07 23.28
N PRO A 334 15.13 -23.35 23.80
CA PRO A 334 15.31 -23.92 25.15
C PRO A 334 14.66 -23.06 26.25
N LEU A 335 14.00 -23.70 27.22
CA LEU A 335 13.30 -23.01 28.33
C LEU A 335 14.28 -22.41 29.37
N LEU A 336 15.43 -23.04 29.60
CA LEU A 336 16.49 -22.58 30.51
C LEU A 336 16.01 -22.11 31.90
N GLY A 337 14.92 -22.70 32.41
CA GLY A 337 14.32 -22.36 33.71
C GLY A 337 13.12 -21.40 33.65
N ASP A 338 12.90 -20.67 32.55
CA ASP A 338 11.68 -19.89 32.31
C ASP A 338 10.60 -20.81 31.72
N ARG A 339 9.83 -21.46 32.61
CA ARG A 339 8.88 -22.51 32.25
C ARG A 339 7.51 -22.27 32.89
N VAL A 340 6.55 -21.86 32.06
CA VAL A 340 5.14 -21.69 32.41
C VAL A 340 4.25 -22.63 31.61
N ARG A 341 3.02 -22.84 32.07
CA ARG A 341 2.02 -23.72 31.43
C ARG A 341 1.13 -22.89 30.51
N ASP A 342 1.14 -23.21 29.23
CA ASP A 342 0.19 -22.65 28.25
C ASP A 342 -1.03 -23.57 28.10
N HIS A 343 -2.17 -22.97 27.80
CA HIS A 343 -3.40 -23.71 27.51
C HIS A 343 -4.29 -22.96 26.53
N ASP A 344 -5.16 -23.73 25.89
CA ASP A 344 -6.19 -23.19 25.04
C ASP A 344 -7.27 -22.49 25.86
N HIS A 345 -7.49 -21.20 25.62
CA HIS A 345 -8.48 -20.41 26.35
C HIS A 345 -9.94 -20.79 26.01
N LEU A 346 -10.21 -21.49 24.89
CA LEU A 346 -11.55 -21.92 24.48
C LEU A 346 -11.89 -23.33 25.01
N THR A 347 -10.92 -24.24 25.05
CA THR A 347 -11.15 -25.64 25.45
C THR A 347 -10.63 -25.95 26.85
N GLY A 348 -9.71 -25.15 27.38
CA GLY A 348 -8.96 -25.44 28.59
C GLY A 348 -7.79 -26.40 28.37
N ALA A 349 -7.62 -26.97 27.17
CA ALA A 349 -6.62 -28.00 26.93
C ALA A 349 -5.19 -27.47 27.11
N TYR A 350 -4.38 -28.18 27.89
CA TYR A 350 -2.95 -27.89 28.01
C TYR A 350 -2.26 -28.05 26.64
N ARG A 351 -1.45 -27.05 26.26
CA ARG A 351 -0.74 -27.02 24.96
C ARG A 351 0.73 -27.37 25.08
N GLY A 352 1.35 -27.05 26.21
CA GLY A 352 2.75 -27.35 26.45
C GLY A 352 3.43 -26.35 27.38
N ALA A 353 4.71 -26.61 27.64
CA ALA A 353 5.58 -25.70 28.37
C ALA A 353 6.01 -24.53 27.48
N ALA A 354 6.03 -23.32 28.03
CA ALA A 354 6.42 -22.12 27.30
C ALA A 354 7.28 -21.18 28.15
N HIS A 355 8.01 -20.28 27.50
CA HIS A 355 8.56 -19.08 28.16
C HIS A 355 7.42 -18.19 28.63
N ASN A 356 7.60 -17.46 29.73
CA ASN A 356 6.58 -16.56 30.25
C ASN A 356 6.16 -15.49 29.22
N ILE A 357 7.13 -14.91 28.50
CA ILE A 357 6.87 -13.92 27.45
C ILE A 357 6.13 -14.54 26.26
N CYS A 358 6.52 -15.75 25.84
CA CYS A 358 5.82 -16.45 24.77
C CYS A 358 4.36 -16.70 25.14
N ASN A 359 4.11 -17.20 26.35
CA ASN A 359 2.76 -17.44 26.87
C ASN A 359 1.89 -16.17 26.90
N ILE A 360 2.43 -15.05 27.39
CA ILE A 360 1.70 -13.76 27.44
C ILE A 360 1.33 -13.26 26.05
N ASN A 361 2.19 -13.48 25.05
CA ASN A 361 1.96 -13.02 23.69
C ASN A 361 1.13 -14.01 22.85
N TYR A 362 1.05 -15.28 23.26
CA TYR A 362 0.34 -16.34 22.53
C TYR A 362 -1.15 -16.39 22.92
N THR A 363 -1.86 -15.30 22.63
CA THR A 363 -3.26 -15.12 22.99
C THR A 363 -4.17 -15.11 21.79
N LEU A 364 -5.45 -15.43 22.03
CA LEU A 364 -6.49 -15.36 21.00
C LEU A 364 -6.60 -13.95 20.43
N ALA A 365 -6.76 -13.86 19.11
CA ALA A 365 -7.05 -12.61 18.45
C ALA A 365 -8.33 -11.99 19.01
N LYS A 366 -8.26 -10.68 19.28
CA LYS A 366 -9.44 -9.89 19.67
C LYS A 366 -10.22 -9.37 18.48
N HIS A 367 -9.64 -9.41 17.27
CA HIS A 367 -10.31 -8.99 16.05
C HIS A 367 -11.17 -10.12 15.46
N ILE A 368 -12.30 -9.74 14.87
CA ILE A 368 -13.25 -10.63 14.20
C ILE A 368 -13.23 -10.29 12.70
N PRO A 369 -12.67 -11.15 11.84
CA PRO A 369 -12.64 -10.94 10.40
C PRO A 369 -14.05 -10.96 9.82
N VAL A 370 -14.39 -9.94 9.04
CA VAL A 370 -15.56 -9.88 8.16
C VAL A 370 -15.04 -9.94 6.73
N ILE A 371 -15.26 -11.07 6.07
CA ILE A 371 -14.67 -11.40 4.76
C ILE A 371 -15.74 -11.22 3.70
N ILE A 372 -15.48 -10.31 2.77
CA ILE A 372 -16.35 -9.99 1.62
C ILE A 372 -15.49 -10.09 0.36
N HIS A 373 -16.03 -10.68 -0.71
CA HIS A 373 -15.30 -10.83 -1.96
C HIS A 373 -15.33 -9.52 -2.76
N ASN A 374 -14.16 -9.01 -3.16
CA ASN A 374 -14.04 -7.73 -3.88
C ASN A 374 -14.51 -6.49 -3.08
N LEU A 375 -14.43 -6.56 -1.74
CA LEU A 375 -14.79 -5.46 -0.83
C LEU A 375 -14.16 -4.11 -1.24
N ARG A 376 -12.86 -4.12 -1.59
CA ARG A 376 -12.12 -2.90 -1.95
C ARG A 376 -12.61 -2.28 -3.25
N GLY A 377 -13.12 -3.10 -4.17
CA GLY A 377 -13.57 -2.67 -5.49
C GLY A 377 -14.99 -2.13 -5.51
N TYR A 378 -15.86 -2.64 -4.62
CA TYR A 378 -17.30 -2.40 -4.68
C TYR A 378 -17.91 -2.06 -3.30
N ASP A 379 -18.13 -3.04 -2.43
CA ASP A 379 -18.97 -2.90 -1.22
C ASP A 379 -18.47 -1.88 -0.22
N SER A 380 -17.14 -1.68 -0.15
CA SER A 380 -16.56 -0.72 0.80
C SER A 380 -17.11 0.69 0.62
N HIS A 381 -17.40 1.11 -0.62
CA HIS A 381 -17.96 2.43 -0.90
C HIS A 381 -19.37 2.60 -0.30
N LEU A 382 -20.18 1.54 -0.37
CA LEU A 382 -21.57 1.53 0.06
C LEU A 382 -21.66 1.35 1.59
N ILE A 383 -20.84 0.45 2.16
CA ILE A 383 -20.73 0.27 3.62
C ILE A 383 -20.27 1.58 4.28
N MET A 384 -19.29 2.27 3.70
CA MET A 384 -18.79 3.54 4.24
C MET A 384 -19.87 4.63 4.36
N GLN A 385 -20.96 4.55 3.58
CA GLN A 385 -22.06 5.51 3.70
C GLN A 385 -22.78 5.37 5.06
N SER A 386 -22.98 4.14 5.54
CA SER A 386 -23.67 3.89 6.81
C SER A 386 -22.74 3.88 8.02
N VAL A 387 -21.43 3.69 7.84
CA VAL A 387 -20.46 3.72 8.95
C VAL A 387 -20.51 5.02 9.75
N GLY A 388 -20.84 6.15 9.12
CA GLY A 388 -21.04 7.44 9.80
C GLY A 388 -22.09 7.39 10.92
N LYS A 389 -23.10 6.53 10.80
CA LYS A 389 -24.20 6.40 11.78
C LYS A 389 -23.80 5.64 13.04
N ILE A 390 -22.77 4.80 12.99
CA ILE A 390 -22.32 4.00 14.14
C ILE A 390 -21.59 4.89 15.14
N LYS A 391 -22.16 5.09 16.32
CA LYS A 391 -21.55 5.87 17.40
C LYS A 391 -20.79 4.95 18.37
N ASN A 392 -19.82 5.52 19.10
CA ASN A 392 -19.10 4.86 20.21
C ASN A 392 -18.20 3.66 19.84
N LYS A 393 -17.86 3.48 18.56
CA LYS A 393 -16.85 2.50 18.12
C LYS A 393 -15.68 3.23 17.47
N ASN A 394 -14.46 2.73 17.68
CA ASN A 394 -13.29 3.28 17.01
C ASN A 394 -13.28 2.82 15.55
N ILE A 395 -13.17 3.76 14.61
CA ILE A 395 -13.08 3.48 13.18
C ILE A 395 -11.65 3.74 12.74
N THR A 396 -11.02 2.73 12.14
CA THR A 396 -9.68 2.82 11.59
C THR A 396 -9.65 2.27 10.17
N CYS A 397 -8.74 2.77 9.33
CA CYS A 397 -8.62 2.29 7.95
C CYS A 397 -7.15 2.17 7.52
N ILE A 398 -6.91 1.29 6.56
CA ILE A 398 -5.66 1.15 5.82
C ILE A 398 -5.95 1.61 4.38
N PRO A 399 -5.76 2.90 4.06
CA PRO A 399 -6.14 3.45 2.76
C PRO A 399 -5.13 3.08 1.66
N SER A 400 -5.62 2.80 0.46
CA SER A 400 -4.80 2.92 -0.77
C SER A 400 -4.84 4.35 -1.30
N ASN A 401 -6.04 4.93 -1.33
CA ASN A 401 -6.32 6.33 -1.65
C ASN A 401 -7.59 6.75 -0.89
N SER A 402 -8.15 7.93 -1.17
CA SER A 402 -9.34 8.47 -0.50
C SER A 402 -10.65 7.74 -0.81
N GLU A 403 -10.64 6.80 -1.75
CA GLU A 403 -11.82 6.05 -2.16
C GLU A 403 -11.70 4.56 -1.81
N LYS A 404 -10.53 3.97 -2.06
CA LYS A 404 -10.26 2.53 -1.92
C LYS A 404 -9.46 2.24 -0.65
N TYR A 405 -10.02 1.40 0.21
CA TYR A 405 -9.39 0.94 1.44
C TYR A 405 -8.93 -0.51 1.29
N ILE A 406 -7.70 -0.82 1.71
CA ILE A 406 -7.21 -2.22 1.78
C ILE A 406 -8.00 -2.98 2.85
N SER A 407 -8.28 -2.31 3.95
CA SER A 407 -9.09 -2.82 5.06
C SER A 407 -9.56 -1.64 5.90
N PHE A 408 -10.68 -1.80 6.59
CA PHE A 408 -11.12 -0.91 7.65
C PHE A 408 -11.63 -1.74 8.83
N SER A 409 -11.70 -1.11 10.00
CA SER A 409 -12.17 -1.77 11.22
C SER A 409 -13.13 -0.88 11.98
N ILE A 410 -14.17 -1.50 12.53
CA ILE A 410 -15.20 -0.87 13.36
C ILE A 410 -15.18 -1.62 14.69
N GLY A 411 -14.58 -1.01 15.71
CA GLY A 411 -14.28 -1.74 16.95
C GLY A 411 -13.35 -2.92 16.68
N SER A 412 -13.82 -4.14 16.97
CA SER A 412 -13.09 -5.39 16.78
C SER A 412 -13.40 -6.05 15.43
N LEU A 413 -14.44 -5.62 14.72
CA LEU A 413 -14.77 -6.09 13.38
C LEU A 413 -13.72 -5.58 12.39
N ARG A 414 -13.02 -6.50 11.72
CA ARG A 414 -11.98 -6.20 10.72
C ARG A 414 -12.46 -6.65 9.35
N PHE A 415 -12.77 -5.71 8.48
CA PHE A 415 -13.23 -5.99 7.13
C PHE A 415 -12.05 -6.35 6.23
N LEU A 416 -12.10 -7.54 5.64
CA LEU A 416 -11.08 -8.11 4.77
C LEU A 416 -11.68 -8.40 3.40
N ASP A 417 -10.88 -8.11 2.37
CA ASP A 417 -11.21 -8.42 0.98
C ASP A 417 -10.59 -9.77 0.60
N SER A 418 -11.43 -10.79 0.36
CA SER A 418 -10.92 -12.11 -0.01
C SER A 418 -10.16 -12.10 -1.34
N LEU A 419 -10.45 -11.15 -2.24
CA LEU A 419 -9.76 -11.00 -3.53
C LEU A 419 -8.29 -10.57 -3.35
N GLN A 420 -7.94 -9.91 -2.23
CA GLN A 420 -6.55 -9.58 -1.89
C GLN A 420 -5.73 -10.80 -1.42
N PHE A 421 -6.40 -11.93 -1.17
CA PHE A 421 -5.78 -13.22 -0.87
C PHE A 421 -5.83 -14.14 -2.08
N LEU A 422 -7.00 -14.23 -2.71
CA LEU A 422 -7.34 -15.16 -3.79
C LEU A 422 -7.78 -14.35 -5.02
N ASN A 423 -6.84 -14.02 -5.91
CA ASN A 423 -7.09 -13.12 -7.04
C ASN A 423 -7.78 -13.81 -8.23
N ALA A 424 -9.04 -14.20 -8.04
CA ALA A 424 -9.93 -14.79 -9.05
C ALA A 424 -11.40 -14.54 -8.65
N SER A 425 -12.34 -14.65 -9.59
CA SER A 425 -13.78 -14.58 -9.29
C SER A 425 -14.23 -15.72 -8.38
N LEU A 426 -15.27 -15.50 -7.58
CA LEU A 426 -15.85 -16.55 -6.73
C LEU A 426 -16.23 -17.80 -7.53
N GLU A 427 -16.84 -17.64 -8.71
CA GLU A 427 -17.18 -18.74 -9.62
C GLU A 427 -15.95 -19.60 -9.98
N LYS A 428 -14.84 -18.94 -10.37
CA LYS A 428 -13.59 -19.64 -10.66
C LYS A 428 -13.01 -20.30 -9.42
N LEU A 429 -13.16 -19.71 -8.23
CA LEU A 429 -12.67 -20.31 -7.00
C LEU A 429 -13.48 -21.55 -6.61
N VAL A 430 -14.80 -21.51 -6.75
CA VAL A 430 -15.71 -22.62 -6.45
C VAL A 430 -15.50 -23.79 -7.42
N SER A 431 -15.40 -23.52 -8.72
CA SER A 431 -15.15 -24.56 -9.74
C SER A 431 -13.81 -25.29 -9.59
N ASN A 432 -12.88 -24.74 -8.80
CA ASN A 432 -11.61 -25.39 -8.47
C ASN A 432 -11.68 -26.28 -7.22
N LEU A 433 -12.80 -26.32 -6.51
CA LEU A 433 -13.00 -27.16 -5.34
C LEU A 433 -13.72 -28.45 -5.70
N GLU A 434 -13.35 -29.54 -5.04
CA GLU A 434 -14.12 -30.78 -5.08
C GLU A 434 -15.39 -30.66 -4.22
N LYS A 435 -16.44 -31.42 -4.55
CA LYS A 435 -17.69 -31.44 -3.77
C LYS A 435 -17.46 -31.77 -2.28
N THR A 436 -16.46 -32.60 -1.97
CA THR A 436 -16.05 -32.95 -0.61
C THR A 436 -15.49 -31.77 0.18
N GLN A 437 -15.00 -30.73 -0.50
CA GLN A 437 -14.47 -29.51 0.09
C GLN A 437 -15.56 -28.46 0.33
N LEU A 438 -16.76 -28.64 -0.25
CA LEU A 438 -17.92 -27.77 -0.07
C LEU A 438 -18.76 -28.23 1.13
N LYS A 439 -18.12 -28.31 2.30
CA LYS A 439 -18.71 -28.87 3.52
C LYS A 439 -19.89 -28.02 4.01
N LEU A 440 -19.73 -26.70 4.08
CA LEU A 440 -20.76 -25.79 4.58
C LEU A 440 -21.97 -25.76 3.63
N THR A 441 -21.70 -25.76 2.31
CA THR A 441 -22.73 -25.89 1.27
C THR A 441 -23.48 -27.23 1.41
N SER A 442 -22.75 -28.33 1.64
CA SER A 442 -23.34 -29.66 1.83
C SER A 442 -24.22 -29.75 3.08
N ASP A 443 -23.73 -29.22 4.20
CA ASP A 443 -24.44 -29.24 5.49
C ASP A 443 -25.72 -28.39 5.45
N PHE A 444 -25.68 -27.25 4.74
CA PHE A 444 -26.82 -26.33 4.65
C PHE A 444 -27.90 -26.80 3.67
N PHE A 445 -27.52 -27.18 2.45
CA PHE A 445 -28.47 -27.54 1.39
C PHE A 445 -28.85 -29.02 1.35
N LYS A 446 -28.10 -29.90 2.02
CA LYS A 446 -28.39 -31.33 2.21
C LYS A 446 -28.64 -32.06 0.89
N ASP A 447 -29.87 -32.52 0.66
CA ASP A 447 -30.29 -33.25 -0.54
C ASP A 447 -30.27 -32.38 -1.81
N LYS A 448 -30.21 -31.05 -1.67
CA LYS A 448 -30.21 -30.09 -2.78
C LYS A 448 -28.82 -29.56 -3.13
N THR A 449 -27.77 -30.06 -2.49
CA THR A 449 -26.40 -29.54 -2.64
C THR A 449 -25.91 -29.58 -4.09
N ASP A 450 -26.28 -30.58 -4.88
CA ASP A 450 -25.84 -30.69 -6.28
C ASP A 450 -26.26 -29.50 -7.17
N LEU A 451 -27.31 -28.76 -6.77
CA LEU A 451 -27.71 -27.54 -7.45
C LEU A 451 -26.90 -26.30 -7.00
N MET A 452 -26.23 -26.39 -5.85
CA MET A 452 -25.62 -25.25 -5.16
C MET A 452 -24.08 -25.34 -5.11
N VAL A 453 -23.47 -26.26 -5.86
CA VAL A 453 -22.00 -26.42 -5.96
C VAL A 453 -21.35 -25.48 -6.96
N HIS A 454 -22.11 -24.61 -7.61
CA HIS A 454 -21.62 -23.56 -8.50
C HIS A 454 -22.24 -22.22 -8.09
N LYS A 455 -21.59 -21.12 -8.49
CA LYS A 455 -22.16 -19.78 -8.29
C LYS A 455 -23.50 -19.72 -9.04
N GLY A 456 -24.53 -19.19 -8.38
CA GLY A 456 -25.85 -19.05 -9.00
C GLY A 456 -25.85 -18.04 -10.15
N ILE A 457 -26.98 -17.93 -10.83
CA ILE A 457 -27.19 -16.98 -11.91
C ILE A 457 -28.23 -15.96 -11.48
N TYR A 458 -27.95 -14.67 -11.62
CA TYR A 458 -28.81 -13.62 -11.11
C TYR A 458 -29.13 -12.57 -12.21
N PRO A 459 -30.39 -12.16 -12.37
CA PRO A 459 -30.79 -11.23 -13.43
C PRO A 459 -30.52 -9.78 -12.99
N TYR A 460 -29.25 -9.40 -12.89
CA TYR A 460 -28.78 -8.11 -12.37
C TYR A 460 -29.47 -6.90 -13.03
N GLU A 461 -29.49 -6.85 -14.37
CA GLU A 461 -30.10 -5.75 -15.14
C GLU A 461 -31.63 -5.71 -15.05
N TYR A 462 -32.26 -6.84 -14.74
CA TYR A 462 -33.69 -6.90 -14.50
C TYR A 462 -34.03 -6.34 -13.12
N MET A 463 -33.16 -6.50 -12.12
CA MET A 463 -33.44 -6.07 -10.75
C MET A 463 -33.17 -4.58 -10.56
N ASP A 464 -34.11 -3.73 -11.00
CA ASP A 464 -33.98 -2.26 -11.01
C ASP A 464 -34.85 -1.52 -9.97
N ASN A 465 -35.75 -2.21 -9.27
CA ASN A 465 -36.59 -1.63 -8.22
C ASN A 465 -37.09 -2.69 -7.21
N PHE A 466 -37.53 -2.24 -6.03
CA PHE A 466 -37.98 -3.13 -4.95
C PHE A 466 -39.29 -3.88 -5.23
N GLN A 467 -40.15 -3.42 -6.15
CA GLN A 467 -41.42 -4.10 -6.44
C GLN A 467 -41.18 -5.46 -7.12
N LYS A 468 -40.08 -5.59 -7.88
CA LYS A 468 -39.70 -6.83 -8.58
C LYS A 468 -39.54 -8.03 -7.66
N PHE A 469 -39.13 -7.81 -6.40
CA PHE A 469 -39.06 -8.89 -5.41
C PHE A 469 -40.41 -9.58 -5.14
N SER A 470 -41.54 -8.93 -5.45
CA SER A 470 -42.88 -9.50 -5.26
C SER A 470 -43.39 -10.28 -6.47
N GLU A 471 -42.68 -10.25 -7.60
CA GLU A 471 -43.05 -10.98 -8.81
C GLU A 471 -42.97 -12.49 -8.58
N ARG A 472 -44.00 -13.22 -9.02
CA ARG A 472 -44.20 -14.65 -8.71
C ARG A 472 -43.72 -15.62 -9.79
N HIS A 473 -42.94 -15.13 -10.75
CA HIS A 473 -42.39 -15.93 -11.84
C HIS A 473 -40.91 -15.59 -12.04
N LEU A 474 -40.13 -16.56 -12.51
CA LEU A 474 -38.78 -16.32 -13.00
C LEU A 474 -38.88 -15.45 -14.28
N PRO A 475 -38.05 -14.41 -14.45
CA PRO A 475 -38.13 -13.57 -15.62
C PRO A 475 -37.61 -14.33 -16.87
N PRO A 476 -37.97 -13.85 -18.08
CA PRO A 476 -37.52 -14.47 -19.34
C PRO A 476 -35.99 -14.50 -19.47
N LYS A 477 -35.46 -15.47 -20.24
CA LYS A 477 -34.01 -15.66 -20.44
C LYS A 477 -33.30 -14.38 -20.89
N GLU A 478 -33.95 -13.58 -21.74
CA GLU A 478 -33.39 -12.37 -22.35
C GLU A 478 -33.04 -11.30 -21.30
N THR A 479 -33.67 -11.33 -20.13
CA THR A 479 -33.44 -10.36 -19.05
C THR A 479 -32.21 -10.66 -18.20
N PHE A 480 -31.54 -11.80 -18.43
CA PHE A 480 -30.30 -12.19 -17.76
C PHE A 480 -29.04 -11.69 -18.49
N PHE A 481 -29.20 -10.88 -19.54
CA PHE A 481 -28.08 -10.21 -20.19
C PHE A 481 -27.29 -9.34 -19.20
N SER A 482 -25.96 -9.46 -19.23
CA SER A 482 -25.06 -8.66 -18.39
C SER A 482 -24.30 -7.64 -19.23
N SER A 483 -24.56 -6.35 -19.00
CA SER A 483 -23.84 -5.26 -19.67
C SER A 483 -22.36 -5.19 -19.30
N LEU A 484 -21.97 -5.74 -18.14
CA LEU A 484 -20.59 -5.75 -17.65
C LEU A 484 -19.67 -6.66 -18.46
N ILE A 485 -20.17 -7.81 -18.90
CA ILE A 485 -19.44 -8.78 -19.75
C ILE A 485 -19.92 -8.77 -21.20
N ASN A 486 -21.02 -8.06 -21.48
CA ASN A 486 -21.67 -7.98 -22.80
C ASN A 486 -22.06 -9.36 -23.35
N GLU A 487 -22.60 -10.21 -22.48
CA GLU A 487 -22.98 -11.60 -22.78
C GLU A 487 -24.36 -11.92 -22.18
N SER A 488 -25.10 -12.80 -22.86
CA SER A 488 -26.34 -13.42 -22.36
C SER A 488 -26.05 -14.83 -21.87
N ILE A 489 -26.84 -15.31 -20.91
CA ILE A 489 -26.79 -16.71 -20.49
C ILE A 489 -27.21 -17.67 -21.62
N ASN A 490 -26.70 -18.89 -21.58
CA ASN A 490 -27.06 -19.95 -22.51
C ASN A 490 -28.33 -20.71 -22.06
N ASP A 491 -28.81 -21.67 -22.88
CA ASP A 491 -30.04 -22.42 -22.58
C ASP A 491 -29.90 -23.34 -21.36
N ASP A 492 -28.74 -23.97 -21.18
CA ASP A 492 -28.46 -24.87 -20.05
C ASP A 492 -28.42 -24.09 -18.72
N GLU A 493 -27.84 -22.90 -18.74
CA GLU A 493 -27.81 -21.96 -17.62
C GLU A 493 -29.21 -21.50 -17.22
N TYR A 494 -30.08 -21.17 -18.18
CA TYR A 494 -31.46 -20.80 -17.88
C TYR A 494 -32.28 -22.00 -17.39
N ALA A 495 -32.07 -23.19 -17.96
CA ALA A 495 -32.68 -24.42 -17.48
C ALA A 495 -32.25 -24.72 -16.03
N HIS A 496 -31.01 -24.43 -15.66
CA HIS A 496 -30.55 -24.50 -14.27
C HIS A 496 -31.30 -23.54 -13.35
N CYS A 497 -31.52 -22.28 -13.75
CA CYS A 497 -32.33 -21.33 -12.97
C CYS A 497 -33.76 -21.83 -12.73
N ILE A 498 -34.40 -22.39 -13.75
CA ILE A 498 -35.74 -22.99 -13.63
C ILE A 498 -35.72 -24.16 -12.63
N ASN A 499 -34.73 -25.05 -12.75
CA ASN A 499 -34.58 -26.19 -11.86
C ASN A 499 -34.37 -25.76 -10.40
N VAL A 500 -33.57 -24.72 -10.15
CA VAL A 500 -33.40 -24.13 -8.81
C VAL A 500 -34.74 -23.56 -8.31
N TRP A 501 -35.46 -22.80 -9.14
CA TRP A 501 -36.75 -22.22 -8.78
C TRP A 501 -37.78 -23.28 -8.36
N GLU A 502 -37.90 -24.35 -9.15
CA GLU A 502 -38.83 -25.45 -8.90
C GLU A 502 -38.39 -26.30 -7.70
N THR A 503 -37.12 -26.71 -7.63
CA THR A 503 -36.61 -27.57 -6.56
C THR A 503 -36.70 -26.92 -5.18
N PHE A 504 -36.53 -25.60 -5.10
CA PHE A 504 -36.67 -24.86 -3.85
C PHE A 504 -38.10 -24.35 -3.59
N ASN A 505 -39.06 -24.61 -4.49
CA ASN A 505 -40.45 -24.16 -4.40
C ASN A 505 -40.57 -22.64 -4.16
N LEU A 506 -39.77 -21.86 -4.89
CA LEU A 506 -39.68 -20.42 -4.72
C LEU A 506 -40.98 -19.75 -5.20
N LYS A 507 -41.52 -18.83 -4.40
CA LYS A 507 -42.80 -18.18 -4.66
C LYS A 507 -42.68 -16.83 -5.34
N ASN A 508 -41.52 -16.20 -5.21
CA ASN A 508 -41.26 -14.87 -5.75
C ASN A 508 -39.76 -14.60 -5.93
N LEU A 509 -39.43 -13.55 -6.68
CA LEU A 509 -38.04 -13.15 -6.92
C LEU A 509 -37.30 -12.71 -5.65
N GLY A 510 -38.01 -12.29 -4.60
CA GLY A 510 -37.43 -12.06 -3.28
C GLY A 510 -36.82 -13.33 -2.69
N GLU A 511 -37.56 -14.44 -2.70
CA GLU A 511 -37.06 -15.72 -2.21
C GLU A 511 -35.90 -16.26 -3.07
N TYR A 512 -35.93 -16.00 -4.39
CA TYR A 512 -34.80 -16.30 -5.29
C TYR A 512 -33.55 -15.48 -4.96
N HIS A 513 -33.73 -14.18 -4.72
CA HIS A 513 -32.66 -13.28 -4.26
C HIS A 513 -32.05 -13.75 -2.94
N ASP A 514 -32.88 -14.06 -1.94
CA ASP A 514 -32.40 -14.52 -0.64
C ASP A 514 -31.58 -15.81 -0.77
N LEU A 515 -32.05 -16.76 -1.58
CA LEU A 515 -31.35 -18.01 -1.85
C LEU A 515 -30.02 -17.75 -2.56
N TYR A 516 -30.01 -16.88 -3.57
CA TYR A 516 -28.83 -16.51 -4.34
C TYR A 516 -27.73 -15.93 -3.45
N VAL A 517 -28.02 -14.84 -2.73
CA VAL A 517 -27.03 -14.18 -1.87
C VAL A 517 -26.57 -15.07 -0.72
N THR A 518 -27.47 -15.91 -0.19
CA THR A 518 -27.12 -16.91 0.83
C THR A 518 -26.16 -17.96 0.28
N SER A 519 -26.40 -18.46 -0.93
CA SER A 519 -25.52 -19.42 -1.60
C SER A 519 -24.12 -18.86 -1.79
N ASP A 520 -24.01 -17.63 -2.32
CA ASP A 520 -22.73 -16.98 -2.58
C ASP A 520 -21.91 -16.79 -1.29
N VAL A 521 -22.56 -16.41 -0.19
CA VAL A 521 -21.91 -16.30 1.13
C VAL A 521 -21.40 -17.63 1.66
N ILE A 522 -22.17 -18.71 1.49
CA ILE A 522 -21.76 -20.06 1.94
C ILE A 522 -20.62 -20.60 1.07
N LEU A 523 -20.69 -20.42 -0.25
CA LEU A 523 -19.63 -20.77 -1.18
C LEU A 523 -18.34 -20.00 -0.88
N LEU A 524 -18.43 -18.70 -0.60
CA LEU A 524 -17.30 -17.89 -0.17
C LEU A 524 -16.72 -18.41 1.16
N ALA A 525 -17.57 -18.82 2.10
CA ALA A 525 -17.13 -19.42 3.35
C ALA A 525 -16.36 -20.73 3.10
N ASP A 526 -16.88 -21.64 2.28
CA ASP A 526 -16.19 -22.89 1.92
C ASP A 526 -14.83 -22.60 1.26
N VAL A 527 -14.79 -21.74 0.25
CA VAL A 527 -13.55 -21.34 -0.45
C VAL A 527 -12.50 -20.81 0.52
N PHE A 528 -12.89 -19.86 1.38
CA PHE A 528 -11.92 -19.24 2.27
C PHE A 528 -11.55 -20.12 3.46
N GLN A 529 -12.44 -20.98 3.97
CA GLN A 529 -12.11 -21.95 5.02
C GLN A 529 -11.14 -23.01 4.50
N ASN A 530 -11.33 -23.51 3.26
CA ASN A 530 -10.35 -24.37 2.60
C ASN A 530 -8.99 -23.67 2.47
N PHE A 531 -8.98 -22.41 2.03
CA PHE A 531 -7.76 -21.61 1.98
C PHE A 531 -7.09 -21.43 3.35
N ARG A 532 -7.86 -21.16 4.41
CA ARG A 532 -7.36 -21.09 5.79
C ARG A 532 -6.73 -22.40 6.23
N GLN A 533 -7.42 -23.52 6.00
CA GLN A 533 -6.93 -24.84 6.36
C GLN A 533 -5.63 -25.18 5.62
N LEU A 534 -5.56 -24.85 4.32
CA LEU A 534 -4.37 -25.02 3.52
C LEU A 534 -3.18 -24.23 4.09
N CYS A 535 -3.40 -22.97 4.47
CA CYS A 535 -2.37 -22.12 5.08
C CYS A 535 -1.91 -22.65 6.45
N LEU A 536 -2.84 -23.10 7.29
CA LEU A 536 -2.53 -23.74 8.57
C LEU A 536 -1.75 -25.04 8.37
N ASN A 537 -2.10 -25.84 7.36
CA ASN A 537 -1.42 -27.10 7.07
C ASN A 537 0.02 -26.88 6.61
N PHE A 538 0.23 -25.98 5.64
CA PHE A 538 1.54 -25.78 5.01
C PHE A 538 2.44 -24.77 5.73
N TYR A 539 1.88 -23.70 6.29
CA TYR A 539 2.63 -22.60 6.88
C TYR A 539 2.47 -22.49 8.40
N LYS A 540 1.51 -23.21 9.00
CA LYS A 540 1.16 -23.10 10.44
C LYS A 540 0.68 -21.71 10.84
N LEU A 541 0.17 -20.93 9.90
CA LEU A 541 -0.31 -19.56 10.12
C LEU A 541 -1.72 -19.42 9.56
N ASP A 542 -2.61 -18.78 10.33
CA ASP A 542 -3.96 -18.44 9.86
C ASP A 542 -3.94 -17.10 9.08
N PRO A 543 -4.39 -17.08 7.81
CA PRO A 543 -4.41 -15.87 7.00
C PRO A 543 -5.35 -14.78 7.57
N CYS A 544 -6.31 -15.12 8.44
CA CYS A 544 -7.20 -14.15 9.10
C CYS A 544 -6.49 -13.18 10.05
N HIS A 545 -5.22 -13.40 10.38
CA HIS A 545 -4.39 -12.41 11.09
C HIS A 545 -3.79 -11.35 10.16
N CYS A 546 -3.70 -11.65 8.87
CA CYS A 546 -3.14 -10.79 7.85
C CYS A 546 -4.23 -9.98 7.13
N TYR A 547 -3.80 -9.00 6.31
CA TYR A 547 -4.71 -8.17 5.50
C TYR A 547 -4.73 -8.55 4.02
N THR A 548 -3.65 -9.17 3.53
CA THR A 548 -3.45 -9.49 2.10
C THR A 548 -2.49 -10.69 1.94
N ALA A 549 -2.45 -11.31 0.75
CA ALA A 549 -1.51 -12.40 0.45
C ALA A 549 -0.03 -12.01 0.65
N PRO A 550 0.46 -10.81 0.27
CA PRO A 550 1.83 -10.40 0.60
C PRO A 550 2.14 -10.30 2.09
N GLY A 551 1.16 -9.94 2.92
CA GLY A 551 1.31 -9.97 4.37
C GLY A 551 1.51 -11.39 4.88
N LEU A 552 0.66 -12.32 4.43
CA LEU A 552 0.75 -13.74 4.76
C LEU A 552 2.07 -14.35 4.29
N ALA A 553 2.44 -14.14 3.02
CA ALA A 553 3.65 -14.68 2.42
C ALA A 553 4.90 -14.27 3.20
N TRP A 554 4.97 -13.01 3.64
CA TRP A 554 6.08 -12.51 4.44
C TRP A 554 6.16 -13.15 5.83
N GLN A 555 5.02 -13.30 6.52
CA GLN A 555 4.99 -13.98 7.82
C GLN A 555 5.38 -15.46 7.69
N ALA A 556 4.83 -16.15 6.68
CA ALA A 556 5.17 -17.55 6.39
C ALA A 556 6.66 -17.71 6.06
N CYS A 557 7.21 -16.81 5.25
CA CYS A 557 8.62 -16.79 4.90
C CYS A 557 9.52 -16.64 6.15
N LEU A 558 9.25 -15.65 7.01
CA LEU A 558 10.01 -15.47 8.25
C LEU A 558 9.87 -16.66 9.20
N TYR A 559 8.65 -17.20 9.33
CA TYR A 559 8.37 -18.37 10.18
C TYR A 559 9.16 -19.60 9.71
N MET A 560 9.11 -19.93 8.42
CA MET A 560 9.74 -21.14 7.86
C MET A 560 11.27 -21.04 7.78
N SER A 561 11.79 -19.86 7.44
CA SER A 561 13.24 -19.63 7.32
C SER A 561 13.94 -19.51 8.66
N ARG A 562 13.22 -19.11 9.73
CA ARG A 562 13.78 -18.77 11.05
C ARG A 562 14.95 -17.77 10.94
N VAL A 563 14.93 -16.96 9.88
CA VAL A 563 16.01 -16.02 9.59
C VAL A 563 15.97 -14.87 10.60
N LYS A 564 17.16 -14.38 10.92
CA LYS A 564 17.38 -13.12 11.63
C LYS A 564 18.11 -12.18 10.68
N LEU A 565 17.46 -11.08 10.32
CA LEU A 565 17.95 -10.10 9.35
C LEU A 565 18.31 -8.80 10.08
N GLU A 566 19.47 -8.23 9.79
CA GLU A 566 19.84 -6.91 10.26
C GLU A 566 19.23 -5.86 9.32
N LEU A 567 18.47 -4.92 9.90
CA LEU A 567 17.93 -3.76 9.22
C LEU A 567 18.96 -2.64 9.22
N PHE A 568 18.97 -1.83 8.17
CA PHE A 568 19.82 -0.64 8.14
C PHE A 568 19.43 0.33 9.25
N THR A 569 20.38 0.68 10.10
CA THR A 569 20.26 1.80 11.05
C THR A 569 20.97 3.06 10.53
N ASP A 570 21.80 2.91 9.49
CA ASP A 570 22.46 4.01 8.77
C ASP A 570 21.63 4.39 7.53
N LEU A 571 21.25 5.67 7.45
CA LEU A 571 20.46 6.22 6.35
C LEU A 571 21.26 6.25 5.04
N ASP A 572 22.57 6.43 5.09
CA ASP A 572 23.39 6.50 3.88
C ASP A 572 23.52 5.12 3.22
N MET A 573 23.57 4.04 4.02
CA MET A 573 23.46 2.66 3.49
C MET A 573 22.10 2.40 2.84
N HIS A 574 21.02 2.86 3.48
CA HIS A 574 19.68 2.71 2.91
C HIS A 574 19.53 3.45 1.57
N LEU A 575 19.96 4.72 1.49
CA LEU A 575 19.92 5.50 0.24
C LEU A 575 20.84 4.91 -0.84
N PHE A 576 21.98 4.37 -0.44
CA PHE A 576 22.88 3.66 -1.34
C PHE A 576 22.17 2.47 -1.99
N ILE A 577 21.50 1.61 -1.20
CA ILE A 577 20.72 0.50 -1.74
C ILE A 577 19.54 1.00 -2.58
N GLU A 578 18.77 1.99 -2.10
CA GLU A 578 17.61 2.55 -2.82
C GLU A 578 18.01 3.07 -4.21
N ARG A 579 19.17 3.73 -4.33
CA ARG A 579 19.73 4.22 -5.59
C ARG A 579 20.23 3.10 -6.51
N GLY A 580 20.57 1.93 -5.96
CA GLY A 580 20.96 0.74 -6.70
C GLY A 580 19.79 -0.11 -7.22
N ILE A 581 18.56 0.13 -6.75
CA ILE A 581 17.38 -0.65 -7.19
C ILE A 581 17.11 -0.42 -8.68
N ARG A 582 16.89 -1.51 -9.42
CA ARG A 582 16.49 -1.52 -10.83
C ARG A 582 15.26 -2.42 -11.01
N GLY A 583 14.40 -2.04 -11.95
CA GLY A 583 13.27 -2.86 -12.36
C GLY A 583 13.67 -3.94 -13.37
N GLY A 584 12.68 -4.69 -13.86
CA GLY A 584 12.88 -5.59 -15.01
C GLY A 584 13.27 -4.81 -16.27
N ILE A 585 14.19 -5.37 -17.04
CA ILE A 585 14.59 -4.81 -18.34
C ILE A 585 13.49 -5.15 -19.34
N SER A 586 12.90 -4.11 -19.94
CA SER A 586 11.97 -4.24 -21.05
C SER A 586 12.47 -3.38 -22.20
N MET A 587 12.85 -4.04 -23.30
CA MET A 587 13.37 -3.38 -24.49
C MET A 587 12.96 -4.17 -25.73
N ILE A 588 12.92 -3.47 -26.86
CA ILE A 588 12.63 -4.04 -28.17
C ILE A 588 13.81 -3.66 -29.07
N SER A 589 14.76 -4.58 -29.23
CA SER A 589 15.98 -4.36 -30.03
C SER A 589 15.71 -4.45 -31.53
N HIS A 590 14.75 -5.31 -31.92
CA HIS A 590 14.29 -5.46 -33.30
C HIS A 590 12.77 -5.22 -33.38
N ARG A 591 12.34 -4.14 -34.05
CA ARG A 591 10.94 -3.65 -33.98
C ARG A 591 9.91 -4.51 -34.69
N PHE A 592 10.29 -5.23 -35.74
CA PHE A 592 9.38 -6.09 -36.49
C PHE A 592 10.11 -7.31 -37.04
N SER A 593 9.55 -8.50 -36.85
CA SER A 593 10.09 -9.72 -37.45
C SER A 593 8.92 -10.63 -37.79
N SER A 594 8.85 -11.09 -39.03
CA SER A 594 7.93 -12.14 -39.47
C SER A 594 8.65 -13.47 -39.60
N ALA A 595 7.96 -14.55 -39.25
CA ALA A 595 8.40 -15.89 -39.58
C ALA A 595 8.12 -16.16 -41.06
N ASN A 596 8.98 -16.96 -41.70
CA ASN A 596 8.78 -17.47 -43.05
C ASN A 596 9.15 -18.95 -43.04
N ASN A 597 8.21 -19.84 -42.81
CA ASN A 597 8.49 -21.28 -42.78
C ASN A 597 7.32 -22.07 -43.32
N LYS A 598 7.60 -23.27 -43.80
CA LYS A 598 6.66 -24.17 -44.50
C LYS A 598 5.39 -24.56 -43.74
N TYR A 599 5.28 -24.22 -42.45
CA TYR A 599 4.10 -24.48 -41.63
C TYR A 599 3.11 -23.31 -41.63
N LEU A 600 3.43 -22.19 -42.28
CA LEU A 600 2.58 -21.00 -42.38
C LEU A 600 1.88 -20.94 -43.74
N GLU A 601 0.61 -20.53 -43.76
CA GLU A 601 -0.13 -20.30 -45.01
C GLU A 601 0.48 -19.20 -45.89
N SER A 602 1.16 -18.24 -45.27
CA SER A 602 1.88 -17.14 -45.92
C SER A 602 3.33 -17.47 -46.28
N TYR A 603 3.70 -18.76 -46.31
CA TYR A 603 5.06 -19.20 -46.63
C TYR A 603 5.44 -18.82 -48.06
N ASP A 604 6.62 -18.20 -48.19
CA ASP A 604 7.22 -17.82 -49.45
C ASP A 604 8.49 -18.66 -49.65
N GLU A 605 8.44 -19.62 -50.58
CA GLU A 605 9.53 -20.53 -50.93
C GLU A 605 10.78 -19.80 -51.46
N VAL A 606 10.61 -18.59 -52.00
CA VAL A 606 11.71 -17.76 -52.53
C VAL A 606 12.47 -17.06 -51.40
N LYS A 607 11.85 -16.88 -50.23
CA LYS A 607 12.48 -16.26 -49.07
C LYS A 607 13.15 -17.29 -48.17
N PRO A 608 14.26 -16.94 -47.48
CA PRO A 608 14.91 -17.82 -46.52
C PRO A 608 13.95 -18.31 -45.43
N SER A 609 14.12 -19.56 -45.01
CA SER A 609 13.37 -20.08 -43.86
C SER A 609 13.73 -19.32 -42.59
N LYS A 610 12.71 -18.81 -41.89
CA LYS A 610 12.82 -18.02 -40.67
C LYS A 610 11.78 -18.46 -39.66
N TYR A 611 12.25 -18.76 -38.45
CA TYR A 611 11.41 -19.17 -37.33
C TYR A 611 11.50 -18.11 -36.23
N ILE A 612 10.44 -18.00 -35.42
CA ILE A 612 10.41 -17.17 -34.23
C ILE A 612 10.27 -18.12 -33.04
N LEU A 613 11.16 -17.95 -32.05
CA LEU A 613 11.17 -18.75 -30.83
C LEU A 613 10.79 -17.85 -29.65
N TYR A 614 9.85 -18.32 -28.83
CA TYR A 614 9.50 -17.69 -27.56
C TYR A 614 10.13 -18.48 -26.42
N LEU A 615 10.93 -17.82 -25.59
CA LEU A 615 11.57 -18.38 -24.42
C LEU A 615 11.10 -17.62 -23.17
N ASP A 616 10.66 -18.36 -22.15
CA ASP A 616 10.26 -17.79 -20.86
C ASP A 616 10.99 -18.51 -19.72
N ALA A 617 11.52 -17.73 -18.78
CA ALA A 617 12.23 -18.28 -17.63
C ALA A 617 11.25 -18.72 -16.55
N ASN A 618 11.18 -20.03 -16.32
CA ASN A 618 10.37 -20.61 -15.25
C ASN A 618 10.79 -20.08 -13.87
N ASN A 619 9.89 -19.34 -13.19
CA ASN A 619 10.08 -18.83 -11.83
C ASN A 619 11.38 -18.03 -11.65
N LEU A 620 11.68 -17.11 -12.58
CA LEU A 620 12.90 -16.29 -12.59
C LEU A 620 13.21 -15.64 -11.23
N TYR A 621 12.24 -14.97 -10.62
CA TYR A 621 12.43 -14.33 -9.30
C TYR A 621 12.61 -15.35 -8.17
N GLY A 622 11.93 -16.51 -8.22
CA GLY A 622 12.14 -17.57 -7.25
C GLY A 622 13.55 -18.14 -7.31
N TRP A 623 14.09 -18.35 -8.51
CA TRP A 623 15.48 -18.77 -8.69
C TRP A 623 16.44 -17.73 -8.10
N ALA A 624 16.23 -16.45 -8.40
CA ALA A 624 17.05 -15.35 -7.88
C ALA A 624 16.96 -15.23 -6.35
N MET A 625 15.78 -15.41 -5.76
CA MET A 625 15.58 -15.40 -4.32
C MET A 625 16.22 -16.60 -3.61
N SER A 626 16.42 -17.71 -4.32
CA SER A 626 17.05 -18.91 -3.76
C SER A 626 18.58 -18.82 -3.67
N GLN A 627 19.16 -17.75 -4.21
CA GLN A 627 20.59 -17.48 -4.19
C GLN A 627 21.08 -16.96 -2.84
N PHE A 628 22.39 -16.85 -2.67
CA PHE A 628 22.99 -16.18 -1.50
C PHE A 628 22.63 -14.69 -1.51
N LEU A 629 21.89 -14.27 -0.48
CA LEU A 629 21.38 -12.92 -0.32
C LEU A 629 21.84 -12.30 1.00
N PRO A 630 21.96 -10.96 1.08
CA PRO A 630 22.39 -10.27 2.30
C PRO A 630 21.53 -10.61 3.51
N THR A 631 22.15 -10.67 4.69
CA THR A 631 21.46 -10.93 5.96
C THR A 631 21.86 -9.99 7.08
N HIS A 632 23.16 -9.76 7.31
CA HIS A 632 23.65 -8.96 8.43
C HIS A 632 25.12 -8.56 8.25
N GLY A 633 25.69 -7.82 9.20
CA GLY A 633 27.09 -7.39 9.21
C GLY A 633 27.39 -6.33 8.15
N PHE A 634 26.44 -5.41 7.92
CA PHE A 634 26.59 -4.35 6.93
C PHE A 634 27.67 -3.36 7.35
N GLU A 635 28.73 -3.24 6.56
CA GLU A 635 29.89 -2.41 6.89
C GLU A 635 30.46 -1.72 5.64
N TRP A 636 30.80 -0.44 5.77
CA TRP A 636 31.59 0.28 4.78
C TRP A 636 33.07 -0.08 4.92
N ILE A 637 33.66 -0.62 3.86
CA ILE A 637 35.11 -0.93 3.84
C ILE A 637 35.84 -0.01 2.86
N LYS A 638 37.12 0.26 3.16
CA LYS A 638 38.02 1.06 2.32
C LYS A 638 39.01 0.22 1.53
N GLU A 639 39.28 -1.00 2.00
CA GLU A 639 40.24 -1.89 1.38
C GLU A 639 39.74 -2.37 0.01
N PRO A 640 40.61 -2.40 -1.01
CA PRO A 640 40.23 -2.91 -2.31
C PRO A 640 39.87 -4.39 -2.21
N VAL A 641 38.80 -4.79 -2.88
CA VAL A 641 38.31 -6.18 -2.90
C VAL A 641 38.48 -6.75 -4.29
N ASN A 642 39.13 -7.92 -4.39
CA ASN A 642 39.16 -8.68 -5.63
C ASN A 642 37.85 -9.46 -5.81
N PHE A 643 36.81 -8.76 -6.27
CA PHE A 643 35.47 -9.33 -6.43
C PHE A 643 35.41 -10.46 -7.46
N MET A 644 36.40 -10.63 -8.34
CA MET A 644 36.43 -11.72 -9.34
C MET A 644 36.72 -13.10 -8.72
N GLU A 645 37.49 -13.14 -7.64
CA GLU A 645 37.93 -14.40 -7.00
C GLU A 645 36.97 -14.90 -5.91
N ILE A 646 36.07 -14.05 -5.43
CA ILE A 646 35.12 -14.40 -4.38
C ILE A 646 34.10 -15.40 -4.92
N SER A 647 33.81 -16.51 -4.26
CA SER A 647 32.74 -17.42 -4.68
C SER A 647 31.36 -16.75 -4.62
N ASP A 648 30.47 -17.10 -5.55
CA ASP A 648 29.05 -16.68 -5.52
C ASP A 648 28.30 -17.21 -4.28
N GLU A 649 28.84 -18.26 -3.66
CA GLU A 649 28.33 -18.94 -2.46
C GLU A 649 29.14 -18.59 -1.20
N SER A 650 30.03 -17.60 -1.29
CA SER A 650 30.78 -17.11 -0.13
C SER A 650 29.83 -16.59 0.95
N ASP A 651 30.17 -16.81 2.23
CA ASP A 651 29.44 -16.24 3.38
C ASP A 651 29.51 -14.70 3.41
N ILE A 652 30.44 -14.10 2.67
CA ILE A 652 30.63 -12.66 2.55
C ILE A 652 30.34 -12.22 1.11
N GLY A 653 29.50 -11.18 0.99
CA GLY A 653 29.16 -10.54 -0.27
C GLY A 653 29.42 -9.03 -0.25
N PHE A 654 29.35 -8.43 -1.44
CA PHE A 654 29.66 -7.01 -1.65
C PHE A 654 28.67 -6.33 -2.60
N ILE A 655 28.35 -5.07 -2.32
CA ILE A 655 27.73 -4.15 -3.28
C ILE A 655 28.66 -2.96 -3.45
N LEU A 656 28.98 -2.63 -4.69
CA LEU A 656 30.00 -1.64 -5.03
C LEU A 656 29.39 -0.47 -5.79
N GLU A 657 29.90 0.74 -5.54
CA GLU A 657 29.71 1.92 -6.40
C GLU A 657 30.93 2.08 -7.29
N VAL A 658 30.77 1.93 -8.60
CA VAL A 658 31.86 1.86 -9.57
C VAL A 658 31.64 2.76 -10.77
N ASP A 659 32.73 3.20 -11.39
CA ASP A 659 32.71 3.69 -12.77
C ASP A 659 33.00 2.52 -13.71
N LEU A 660 32.13 2.29 -14.69
CA LEU A 660 32.26 1.25 -15.69
C LEU A 660 32.49 1.89 -17.05
N ASP A 661 33.65 1.61 -17.64
CA ASP A 661 33.89 1.96 -19.03
C ASP A 661 33.24 0.92 -19.94
N TYR A 662 32.53 1.41 -20.94
CA TYR A 662 31.92 0.60 -21.99
C TYR A 662 32.76 0.76 -23.27
N PRO A 663 33.61 -0.23 -23.61
CA PRO A 663 34.45 -0.13 -24.79
C PRO A 663 33.63 -0.09 -26.09
N GLU A 664 33.99 0.82 -27.00
CA GLU A 664 33.30 0.99 -28.29
C GLU A 664 33.28 -0.30 -29.13
N ASN A 665 34.34 -1.11 -29.03
CA ASN A 665 34.43 -2.38 -29.76
C ASN A 665 33.39 -3.44 -29.31
N LEU A 666 32.66 -3.20 -28.21
CA LEU A 666 31.56 -4.06 -27.74
C LEU A 666 30.19 -3.56 -28.19
N HIS A 667 30.09 -2.37 -28.77
CA HIS A 667 28.81 -1.74 -29.08
C HIS A 667 27.97 -2.58 -30.03
N ASP A 668 28.56 -3.09 -31.12
CA ASP A 668 27.85 -3.93 -32.09
C ASP A 668 27.39 -5.26 -31.45
N LEU A 669 28.27 -5.89 -30.64
CA LEU A 669 27.98 -7.16 -29.98
C LEU A 669 26.86 -7.04 -28.93
N HIS A 670 26.82 -5.93 -28.20
CA HIS A 670 25.86 -5.72 -27.12
C HIS A 670 24.66 -4.87 -27.52
N ASN A 671 24.54 -4.49 -28.80
CA ASN A 671 23.45 -3.63 -29.28
C ASN A 671 22.07 -4.23 -28.99
N ASP A 672 21.96 -5.56 -29.08
CA ASP A 672 20.72 -6.28 -28.79
C ASP A 672 20.39 -6.36 -27.31
N TYR A 673 21.39 -6.31 -26.41
CA TYR A 673 21.20 -6.33 -24.96
C TYR A 673 22.28 -5.52 -24.22
N PRO A 674 22.17 -4.18 -24.19
CA PRO A 674 23.16 -3.35 -23.51
C PRO A 674 23.22 -3.64 -22.01
N LEU A 675 24.43 -3.92 -21.52
CA LEU A 675 24.69 -4.23 -20.11
C LEU A 675 24.54 -3.00 -19.19
N ALA A 676 24.39 -3.26 -17.89
CA ALA A 676 24.34 -2.25 -16.82
C ALA A 676 23.29 -1.14 -17.04
N PRO A 677 21.99 -1.47 -17.16
CA PRO A 677 20.95 -0.46 -17.39
C PRO A 677 20.89 0.55 -16.25
N GLU A 678 20.58 1.80 -16.60
CA GLU A 678 20.52 2.90 -15.64
C GLU A 678 19.27 3.75 -15.85
N THR A 679 18.87 4.44 -14.78
CA THR A 679 17.72 5.34 -14.82
C THR A 679 18.14 6.68 -15.39
N LEU A 680 17.64 7.03 -16.57
CA LEU A 680 17.95 8.28 -17.29
C LEU A 680 16.72 9.18 -17.39
N ASN A 681 16.94 10.49 -17.32
CA ASN A 681 15.93 11.46 -17.78
C ASN A 681 16.06 11.60 -19.30
N VAL A 682 15.18 10.93 -20.04
CA VAL A 682 15.19 10.93 -21.49
C VAL A 682 14.65 12.26 -21.98
N THR A 683 15.51 13.05 -22.62
CA THR A 683 15.19 14.33 -23.24
C THR A 683 14.95 14.18 -24.74
N ASN A 684 14.39 15.19 -25.38
CA ASN A 684 14.01 15.13 -26.81
C ASN A 684 15.24 14.95 -27.72
N ASP A 685 16.40 15.50 -27.35
CA ASP A 685 17.66 15.32 -28.06
C ASP A 685 18.15 13.86 -28.06
N MET A 686 17.78 13.06 -27.05
CA MET A 686 18.14 11.65 -26.95
C MET A 686 17.28 10.72 -27.82
N LEU A 687 16.20 11.23 -28.42
CA LEU A 687 15.28 10.42 -29.22
C LEU A 687 15.81 10.20 -30.63
N SER A 688 15.66 8.96 -31.13
CA SER A 688 15.96 8.63 -32.53
C SER A 688 15.07 9.44 -33.50
N PRO A 689 15.54 9.72 -34.73
CA PRO A 689 14.74 10.39 -35.76
C PRO A 689 13.36 9.74 -35.94
N TYR A 690 13.30 8.41 -35.96
CA TYR A 690 12.04 7.66 -36.05
C TYR A 690 11.09 7.90 -34.87
N CYS A 691 11.60 8.01 -33.64
CA CYS A 691 10.76 8.30 -32.48
C CYS A 691 10.14 9.71 -32.57
N LYS A 692 10.89 10.66 -33.13
CA LYS A 692 10.41 12.02 -33.39
C LYS A 692 9.35 12.02 -34.49
N GLU A 693 9.60 11.31 -35.59
CA GLU A 693 8.63 11.13 -36.68
C GLU A 693 7.32 10.49 -36.21
N ILE A 694 7.37 9.44 -35.38
CA ILE A 694 6.16 8.84 -34.78
C ILE A 694 5.42 9.85 -33.91
N ALA A 695 6.14 10.63 -33.12
CA ALA A 695 5.51 11.62 -32.25
C ALA A 695 4.80 12.70 -33.08
N GLU A 696 5.44 13.18 -34.15
CA GLU A 696 4.83 14.12 -35.10
C GLU A 696 3.61 13.50 -35.79
N LYS A 697 3.74 12.29 -36.34
CA LYS A 697 2.65 11.59 -37.03
C LYS A 697 1.42 11.36 -36.14
N ASN A 698 1.61 11.17 -34.84
CA ASN A 698 0.54 10.90 -33.88
C ASN A 698 0.21 12.10 -32.98
N ASN A 699 0.72 13.30 -33.29
CA ASN A 699 0.55 14.52 -32.49
C ASN A 699 0.85 14.33 -30.99
N LEU A 700 1.92 13.59 -30.67
CA LEU A 700 2.32 13.29 -29.30
C LEU A 700 3.30 14.34 -28.78
N ASN A 701 2.96 14.96 -27.65
CA ASN A 701 3.88 15.85 -26.93
C ASN A 701 5.02 15.06 -26.27
N ILE A 702 6.25 15.28 -26.75
CA ILE A 702 7.47 14.69 -26.17
C ILE A 702 7.90 15.50 -24.95
N ASN A 703 7.48 15.04 -23.76
CA ASN A 703 7.99 15.56 -22.50
C ASN A 703 9.16 14.71 -22.00
N SER A 704 10.13 15.36 -21.35
CA SER A 704 11.23 14.63 -20.69
C SER A 704 10.65 13.66 -19.65
N CYS A 705 11.13 12.42 -19.63
CA CYS A 705 10.65 11.42 -18.69
C CYS A 705 11.79 10.55 -18.15
N THR A 706 11.65 10.14 -16.90
CA THR A 706 12.63 9.24 -16.27
C THR A 706 12.29 7.79 -16.58
N LYS A 707 13.20 7.05 -17.22
CA LYS A 707 13.04 5.63 -17.57
C LYS A 707 14.30 4.83 -17.24
N LEU A 708 14.13 3.53 -17.00
CA LEU A 708 15.24 2.59 -16.96
C LEU A 708 15.63 2.26 -18.40
N VAL A 709 16.86 2.57 -18.80
CA VAL A 709 17.31 2.48 -20.18
C VAL A 709 18.57 1.63 -20.27
N PRO A 710 18.53 0.47 -20.95
CA PRO A 710 19.73 -0.21 -21.44
C PRO A 710 20.39 0.69 -22.49
N ASN A 711 21.65 1.05 -22.28
CA ASN A 711 22.38 1.91 -23.21
C ASN A 711 23.89 1.61 -23.15
N LEU A 712 24.59 1.91 -24.24
CA LEU A 712 26.00 1.60 -24.45
C LEU A 712 26.97 2.65 -23.88
N MET A 713 26.49 3.67 -23.16
CA MET A 713 27.38 4.68 -22.56
C MET A 713 28.15 4.12 -21.37
N SER A 714 29.35 4.63 -21.10
CA SER A 714 30.06 4.37 -19.84
C SER A 714 29.22 4.82 -18.63
N LYS A 715 29.27 4.04 -17.55
CA LYS A 715 28.51 4.30 -16.32
C LYS A 715 29.37 5.00 -15.30
N LYS A 716 28.82 6.01 -14.62
CA LYS A 716 29.48 6.70 -13.51
C LYS A 716 28.75 6.42 -12.20
N ARG A 717 29.50 6.11 -11.15
CA ARG A 717 28.97 5.86 -9.79
C ARG A 717 27.82 4.85 -9.77
N TYR A 718 27.93 3.82 -10.62
CA TYR A 718 26.96 2.76 -10.78
C TYR A 718 26.99 1.82 -9.58
N ILE A 719 25.84 1.60 -8.94
CA ILE A 719 25.73 0.67 -7.81
C ILE A 719 25.35 -0.71 -8.32
N VAL A 720 26.14 -1.71 -7.96
CA VAL A 720 25.99 -3.06 -8.48
C VAL A 720 26.40 -4.12 -7.47
N HIS A 721 25.65 -5.21 -7.42
CA HIS A 721 26.01 -6.40 -6.65
C HIS A 721 27.22 -7.10 -7.28
N TYR A 722 28.16 -7.58 -6.49
CA TYR A 722 29.43 -8.13 -6.98
C TYR A 722 29.25 -9.22 -8.06
N ARG A 723 28.23 -10.08 -7.94
CA ARG A 723 27.91 -11.12 -8.94
C ARG A 723 27.59 -10.53 -10.32
N ASN A 724 26.77 -9.50 -10.37
CA ASN A 724 26.44 -8.82 -11.63
C ASN A 724 27.66 -8.06 -12.17
N LEU A 725 28.48 -7.49 -11.29
CA LEU A 725 29.72 -6.84 -11.70
C LEU A 725 30.71 -7.82 -12.34
N LYS A 726 30.90 -9.02 -11.75
CA LYS A 726 31.69 -10.09 -12.36
C LYS A 726 31.19 -10.42 -13.76
N GLN A 727 29.87 -10.58 -13.92
CA GLN A 727 29.27 -10.88 -15.21
C GLN A 727 29.59 -9.76 -16.22
N TYR A 728 29.41 -8.50 -15.85
CA TYR A 728 29.73 -7.36 -16.72
C TYR A 728 31.19 -7.34 -17.13
N VAL A 729 32.12 -7.58 -16.20
CA VAL A 729 33.56 -7.64 -16.49
C VAL A 729 33.90 -8.84 -17.38
N SER A 730 33.28 -10.00 -17.15
CA SER A 730 33.46 -11.19 -18.00
C SER A 730 32.96 -10.98 -19.44
N LEU A 731 31.99 -10.08 -19.62
CA LEU A 731 31.46 -9.67 -20.92
C LEU A 731 32.22 -8.46 -21.51
N GLY A 732 33.32 -8.02 -20.89
CA GLY A 732 34.26 -7.06 -21.47
C GLY A 732 34.15 -5.62 -20.94
N LEU A 733 33.22 -5.30 -20.03
CA LEU A 733 33.21 -3.98 -19.37
C LEU A 733 34.44 -3.83 -18.47
N LYS A 734 34.96 -2.61 -18.37
CA LYS A 734 36.16 -2.33 -17.56
C LYS A 734 35.80 -1.49 -16.34
N VAL A 735 36.25 -1.91 -15.15
CA VAL A 735 36.09 -1.09 -13.93
C VAL A 735 37.16 0.00 -13.93
N ALA A 736 36.75 1.24 -14.17
CA ALA A 736 37.65 2.39 -14.17
C ALA A 736 37.98 2.85 -12.75
N LYS A 737 37.00 2.80 -11.83
CA LYS A 737 37.15 3.26 -10.45
C LYS A 737 36.15 2.60 -9.51
N ILE A 738 36.57 2.31 -8.29
CA ILE A 738 35.70 1.91 -7.18
C ILE A 738 35.61 3.09 -6.20
N HIS A 739 34.39 3.55 -5.91
CA HIS A 739 34.15 4.69 -5.02
C HIS A 739 33.78 4.26 -3.60
N LYS A 740 32.93 3.23 -3.46
CA LYS A 740 32.46 2.70 -2.18
C LYS A 740 32.21 1.21 -2.26
N ILE A 741 32.39 0.52 -1.15
CA ILE A 741 32.14 -0.91 -1.03
C ILE A 741 31.35 -1.16 0.26
N LEU A 742 30.17 -1.76 0.12
CA LEU A 742 29.36 -2.25 1.23
C LEU A 742 29.56 -3.76 1.34
N LYS A 743 30.20 -4.19 2.44
CA LYS A 743 30.39 -5.60 2.80
C LYS A 743 29.23 -6.09 3.67
N PHE A 744 28.84 -7.35 3.51
CA PHE A 744 27.82 -8.00 4.35
C PHE A 744 27.98 -9.51 4.38
N HIS A 745 27.37 -10.16 5.37
CA HIS A 745 27.15 -11.59 5.39
C HIS A 745 25.93 -11.96 4.55
N GLN A 746 26.02 -13.05 3.79
CA GLN A 746 24.97 -13.55 2.92
C GLN A 746 24.78 -15.06 3.08
N ARG A 747 23.56 -15.54 2.81
CA ARG A 747 23.20 -16.96 2.79
C ARG A 747 21.93 -17.17 1.96
N PRO A 748 21.63 -18.39 1.50
CA PRO A 748 20.40 -18.68 0.75
C PRO A 748 19.18 -18.79 1.67
N TRP A 749 18.91 -17.76 2.48
CA TRP A 749 17.92 -17.81 3.56
C TRP A 749 16.47 -17.92 3.09
N LEU A 750 16.17 -17.47 1.87
CA LEU A 750 14.85 -17.61 1.23
C LEU A 750 14.65 -18.98 0.56
N LYS A 751 15.73 -19.71 0.25
CA LYS A 751 15.70 -20.94 -0.56
C LYS A 751 14.72 -21.97 0.00
N LYS A 752 14.73 -22.21 1.31
CA LYS A 752 13.82 -23.18 1.96
C LYS A 752 12.34 -22.88 1.68
N TYR A 753 11.95 -21.61 1.75
CA TYR A 753 10.57 -21.18 1.50
C TYR A 753 10.20 -21.30 0.01
N ILE A 754 11.10 -20.83 -0.87
CA ILE A 754 10.87 -20.87 -2.32
C ILE A 754 10.80 -22.29 -2.86
N ASP A 755 11.74 -23.16 -2.43
CA ASP A 755 11.77 -24.56 -2.83
C ASP A 755 10.52 -25.28 -2.34
N PHE A 756 10.10 -25.04 -1.09
CA PHE A 756 8.88 -25.62 -0.55
C PHE A 756 7.66 -25.27 -1.40
N ASN A 757 7.45 -23.98 -1.70
CA ASN A 757 6.32 -23.56 -2.53
C ASN A 757 6.43 -24.09 -3.97
N THR A 758 7.65 -24.16 -4.52
CA THR A 758 7.87 -24.69 -5.87
C THR A 758 7.53 -26.18 -5.94
N GLU A 759 7.94 -26.97 -4.95
CA GLU A 759 7.62 -28.38 -4.84
C GLU A 759 6.12 -28.62 -4.59
N LYS A 760 5.50 -27.80 -3.74
CA LYS A 760 4.04 -27.86 -3.54
C LYS A 760 3.29 -27.51 -4.82
N ARG A 761 3.72 -26.50 -5.56
CA ARG A 761 3.16 -26.13 -6.87
C ARG A 761 3.29 -27.26 -7.90
N LYS A 762 4.39 -28.01 -7.90
CA LYS A 762 4.56 -29.18 -8.79
C LYS A 762 3.60 -30.32 -8.44
N LYS A 763 3.34 -30.53 -7.15
CA LYS A 763 2.47 -31.61 -6.63
C LYS A 763 0.98 -31.24 -6.59
N ALA A 764 0.67 -29.94 -6.69
CA ALA A 764 -0.69 -29.42 -6.66
C ALA A 764 -1.54 -30.04 -7.78
N GLN A 765 -2.72 -30.52 -7.41
CA GLN A 765 -3.64 -31.17 -8.34
C GLN A 765 -4.62 -30.16 -8.95
N SER A 766 -5.02 -29.14 -8.19
CA SER A 766 -5.90 -28.08 -8.66
C SER A 766 -5.12 -26.88 -9.23
N LEU A 767 -5.76 -26.14 -10.14
CA LEU A 767 -5.23 -24.87 -10.66
C LEU A 767 -5.13 -23.82 -9.54
N PHE A 768 -6.09 -23.82 -8.61
CA PHE A 768 -6.11 -22.95 -7.44
C PHE A 768 -4.82 -23.05 -6.61
N GLU A 769 -4.44 -24.27 -6.21
CA GLU A 769 -3.22 -24.49 -5.42
C GLU A 769 -1.98 -24.04 -6.18
N LYS A 770 -1.91 -24.34 -7.49
CA LYS A 770 -0.79 -23.94 -8.35
C LYS A 770 -0.60 -22.42 -8.40
N ASP A 771 -1.70 -21.68 -8.53
CA ASP A 771 -1.69 -20.22 -8.58
C ASP A 771 -1.39 -19.61 -7.21
N LEU A 772 -1.88 -20.21 -6.13
CA LEU A 772 -1.59 -19.77 -4.77
C LEU A 772 -0.09 -19.84 -4.45
N PHE A 773 0.58 -20.98 -4.67
CA PHE A 773 2.01 -21.10 -4.39
C PHE A 773 2.86 -20.18 -5.27
N LYS A 774 2.42 -19.94 -6.52
CA LYS A 774 3.05 -18.95 -7.41
C LYS A 774 2.92 -17.53 -6.83
N LEU A 775 1.71 -17.16 -6.41
CA LEU A 775 1.43 -15.85 -5.83
C LEU A 775 2.27 -15.60 -4.58
N LEU A 776 2.32 -16.57 -3.66
CA LEU A 776 3.04 -16.44 -2.40
C LEU A 776 4.56 -16.25 -2.60
N ASN A 777 5.17 -16.92 -3.58
CA ASN A 777 6.56 -16.66 -3.96
C ASN A 777 6.76 -15.22 -4.47
N ASN A 778 5.97 -14.79 -5.46
CA ASN A 778 6.08 -13.45 -6.03
C ASN A 778 5.82 -12.34 -4.99
N ALA A 779 4.92 -12.62 -4.04
CA ALA A 779 4.51 -11.66 -3.03
C ALA A 779 5.62 -11.35 -2.02
N VAL A 780 6.52 -12.30 -1.71
CA VAL A 780 7.69 -12.05 -0.85
C VAL A 780 8.62 -11.02 -1.49
N PHE A 781 8.94 -11.18 -2.78
CA PHE A 781 9.75 -10.19 -3.51
C PHE A 781 9.12 -8.80 -3.45
N GLY A 782 7.83 -8.70 -3.82
CA GLY A 782 7.10 -7.44 -3.78
C GLY A 782 7.08 -6.80 -2.39
N LYS A 783 7.04 -7.61 -1.31
CA LYS A 783 7.07 -7.12 0.06
C LYS A 783 8.43 -6.53 0.46
N THR A 784 9.52 -7.16 0.03
CA THR A 784 10.89 -6.68 0.30
C THR A 784 11.23 -5.38 -0.46
N MET A 785 10.54 -5.10 -1.56
CA MET A 785 10.73 -3.90 -2.39
C MET A 785 9.68 -2.80 -2.15
N GLU A 786 8.90 -2.90 -1.07
CA GLU A 786 7.79 -1.97 -0.81
C GLU A 786 8.26 -0.54 -0.51
N ASN A 787 7.81 0.45 -1.30
CA ASN A 787 8.14 1.84 -1.06
C ASN A 787 7.19 2.49 -0.03
N LEU A 788 7.64 2.58 1.21
CA LEU A 788 6.87 3.15 2.32
C LEU A 788 6.61 4.65 2.18
N ARG A 789 7.35 5.39 1.34
CA ARG A 789 7.17 6.84 1.12
C ARG A 789 5.87 7.16 0.35
N LYS A 790 5.35 6.19 -0.43
CA LYS A 790 4.14 6.36 -1.24
C LYS A 790 2.82 6.08 -0.48
N ARG A 791 2.88 5.56 0.74
CA ARG A 791 1.67 5.25 1.53
C ARG A 791 0.98 6.54 1.98
N THR A 792 -0.34 6.59 1.81
CA THR A 792 -1.19 7.72 2.20
C THR A 792 -1.64 7.60 3.66
N VAL A 793 -1.89 8.74 4.31
CA VAL A 793 -2.49 8.80 5.66
C VAL A 793 -3.89 9.40 5.52
N ILE A 794 -4.90 8.61 5.85
CA ILE A 794 -6.32 9.02 5.82
C ILE A 794 -6.95 8.72 7.17
N ASP A 795 -7.58 9.73 7.74
CA ASP A 795 -8.36 9.62 8.96
C ASP A 795 -9.85 9.65 8.60
N LEU A 796 -10.59 8.62 9.02
CA LEU A 796 -12.06 8.62 8.98
C LEU A 796 -12.58 9.27 10.28
N VAL A 797 -13.42 10.28 10.14
CA VAL A 797 -13.80 11.16 11.26
C VAL A 797 -15.30 11.41 11.27
N GLN A 798 -15.93 11.10 12.40
CA GLN A 798 -17.35 11.38 12.66
C GLN A 798 -17.56 12.64 13.52
N ASP A 799 -16.56 13.03 14.32
CA ASP A 799 -16.67 14.18 15.21
C ASP A 799 -16.27 15.49 14.50
N GLN A 800 -17.19 16.46 14.47
CA GLN A 800 -16.96 17.75 13.83
C GLN A 800 -15.78 18.52 14.44
N LYS A 801 -15.55 18.40 15.76
CA LYS A 801 -14.42 19.08 16.43
C LYS A 801 -13.09 18.49 15.99
N LYS A 802 -12.99 17.15 15.93
CA LYS A 802 -11.84 16.41 15.41
C LYS A 802 -11.60 16.71 13.93
N ALA A 803 -12.67 16.78 13.12
CA ALA A 803 -12.56 17.14 11.71
C ALA A 803 -11.99 18.54 11.52
N LYS A 804 -12.54 19.55 12.22
CA LYS A 804 -12.02 20.92 12.22
C LYS A 804 -10.56 20.98 12.66
N LYS A 805 -10.17 20.21 13.69
CA LYS A 805 -8.78 20.12 14.16
C LYS A 805 -7.84 19.57 13.09
N LEU A 806 -8.25 18.52 12.37
CA LEU A 806 -7.41 17.88 11.35
C LEU A 806 -7.33 18.71 10.07
N VAL A 807 -8.42 19.37 9.64
CA VAL A 807 -8.39 20.36 8.54
C VAL A 807 -7.50 21.56 8.90
N ALA A 808 -7.48 21.93 10.18
CA ALA A 808 -6.61 22.98 10.69
C ALA A 808 -5.15 22.52 10.93
N SER A 809 -4.81 21.25 10.72
CA SER A 809 -3.42 20.79 10.81
C SER A 809 -2.60 21.36 9.65
N PRO A 810 -1.33 21.74 9.88
CA PRO A 810 -0.40 22.05 8.80
C PRO A 810 -0.16 20.87 7.83
N ALA A 811 -0.37 19.63 8.29
CA ALA A 811 -0.23 18.42 7.46
C ALA A 811 -1.48 18.12 6.61
N PHE A 812 -2.55 18.92 6.71
CA PHE A 812 -3.76 18.75 5.90
C PHE A 812 -3.45 18.82 4.40
N HIS A 813 -3.93 17.84 3.63
CA HIS A 813 -3.80 17.83 2.17
C HIS A 813 -5.14 17.98 1.48
N ASN A 814 -6.11 17.12 1.81
CA ASN A 814 -7.42 17.08 1.18
C ASN A 814 -8.48 16.52 2.13
N PHE A 815 -9.75 16.68 1.81
CA PHE A 815 -10.86 16.03 2.51
C PHE A 815 -11.94 15.58 1.52
N ARG A 816 -12.67 14.54 1.89
CA ARG A 816 -13.88 14.13 1.17
C ARG A 816 -14.97 13.82 2.19
N ILE A 817 -16.09 14.52 2.06
CA ILE A 817 -17.32 14.22 2.78
C ILE A 817 -17.88 12.93 2.16
N ILE A 818 -18.00 11.89 2.97
CA ILE A 818 -18.60 10.61 2.57
C ILE A 818 -20.10 10.71 2.84
N THR A 819 -20.47 11.10 4.07
CA THR A 819 -21.85 11.41 4.47
C THR A 819 -21.88 12.62 5.40
N THR A 820 -23.09 13.06 5.78
CA THR A 820 -23.31 14.11 6.80
C THR A 820 -22.57 13.82 8.10
N ASP A 821 -22.39 12.54 8.43
CA ASP A 821 -21.83 12.06 9.69
C ASP A 821 -20.42 11.45 9.54
N LEU A 822 -19.83 11.45 8.33
CA LEU A 822 -18.50 10.89 8.09
C LEU A 822 -17.71 11.70 7.05
N VAL A 823 -16.54 12.17 7.48
CA VAL A 823 -15.56 12.83 6.60
C VAL A 823 -14.24 12.06 6.61
N SER A 824 -13.68 11.85 5.42
CA SER A 824 -12.31 11.38 5.24
C SER A 824 -11.38 12.59 5.13
N ILE A 825 -10.28 12.57 5.88
CA ILE A 825 -9.29 13.65 5.88
C ILE A 825 -7.95 13.04 5.50
N GLU A 826 -7.43 13.48 4.36
CA GLU A 826 -6.13 13.10 3.84
C GLU A 826 -5.06 14.06 4.36
N ARG A 827 -3.97 13.50 4.87
CA ARG A 827 -2.83 14.26 5.41
C ARG A 827 -1.54 13.88 4.70
N LYS A 828 -0.68 14.88 4.50
CA LYS A 828 0.72 14.66 4.12
C LYS A 828 1.38 13.77 5.16
N LYS A 829 2.08 12.74 4.68
CA LYS A 829 2.86 11.85 5.54
C LYS A 829 4.06 12.63 6.10
N SER A 830 3.98 13.02 7.37
CA SER A 830 5.04 13.78 8.04
C SER A 830 6.26 12.93 8.42
N LEU A 831 6.06 11.61 8.59
CA LEU A 831 7.08 10.67 9.03
C LEU A 831 7.09 9.40 8.17
N ALA A 832 8.25 9.03 7.64
CA ALA A 832 8.51 7.74 7.03
C ALA A 832 9.35 6.88 7.96
N PHE A 833 8.72 5.83 8.49
CA PHE A 833 9.42 4.73 9.12
C PHE A 833 10.01 3.87 8.02
N ILE A 834 11.34 3.76 7.99
CA ILE A 834 12.02 2.75 7.20
C ILE A 834 12.01 1.48 8.03
N LYS A 835 11.54 0.38 7.44
CA LYS A 835 11.54 -0.95 8.04
C LYS A 835 12.27 -1.90 7.14
#